data_AF-A0A857J930-F1
#
_entry.id   AF-A0A857J930-F1
#
_cell.length_a   1.000
_cell.length_b   1.000
_cell.length_c   1.000
_cell.angle_alpha   90.00
_cell.angle_beta   90.00
_cell.angle_gamma   90.00
#
_symmetry.space_group_name_H-M   'P 1'
#
loop_
_entity.id
_entity.type
_entity.pdbx_description
1 polymer ?
#
loop_
_entity_poly.entity_id
_entity_poly.type
_entity_poly.pdbx_seq_one_letter_code
_entity_poly.pdbx_strand_id
1 'polypeptide(L)'
;MKLTAIQRTFLVDQLGVKARPKKTLHIRSSSEKKDDAISEVFEDYLRREAKVLLSLTALERIAGTEKQVAALEHEVSEIQARARKAGYEDAPAVFKQAYKDLEDVKLRAARAAEIGAANPRFPALRQEVELALQKIAAHPQREHVETRTEEARGLLRTAVAENENKRYPQALSQIDSAKKACAEALDWAGQFNTYRVARTPAQVILLAMEDDFSDADWNAFKASLDQAEQDADVDTRKYAQATAAVKAVLEEMSEYLEEWTQDEIQIEIDKVEALPLAAFVDAEHQELLRMHGAVAQRVAAHDFAAIPALKDMALVVSTRAVDMATRRLAYDGKRQSAVDAVARLRPNTAMAGQVKAFDTVLKDQAAPLATAQRKRFEEAIALCEKVQKDCEALVGAAAVSQKFLDDRKRLTEGLSALRKLPAAAQMGEVLGALDGLLSEAGKRAAGETPDWPAGQEWLARLDSGLTAARTLAADLKDAMAARQAAQSAATPGDVAKAVESLRAEALKLEAEPCKALLAEEVKTIRLACEQALAKAAPGTDGKGADLEHARKALAQAAGLAAAGQGIRARQLDFDAALAQSRQRQKVLVERAKTGSFQALASQAAKLQPLLDGAVESAGTRAYATALSAVAQADEAVRAAEQAAEAIAAYDLRATPLGQRSATQKSAGDKVQDAEKLLATAKTALAELRFADARKALDQAEAKLEALKIARLAKANPADGDIARSAESLLQLDGGEKMLDDFVSTLTGRASFDLIVKLAEKRFGILLSSNDGKQTLSAKAIWAALASVPASHGTRSPSLKSVVHSNPDKGVSGAYGWTRKQATMEGRPDTGTEDYDASARQKALGLPLDYDTSQDPYAPKDPRPAELFNMTMLHEIGHAVDDRLAFMAGRAGQADFGGWVEYTDLGLIADAVAAAKKYDRGYVLQRLNGATPDAVAMPDGHPGGQAKWDSARQEVDNWYELAKNGDIWYDYAKSKRAAVAGVVYQEAYDNNWVSYLLDERRKGITGYQWRAPGEWFAELYMSWHGGKLKDNHPFAGWLKAL
;
A
#
# COMPACT_ATOMS: atom_id res chain seq x y z
N MET A 1 -15.97 -85.13 -55.78
CA MET A 1 -14.72 -84.33 -55.88
C MET A 1 -13.63 -85.18 -55.21
N LYS A 2 -12.41 -85.34 -55.76
CA LYS A 2 -11.37 -86.06 -55.01
C LYS A 2 -10.97 -85.18 -53.82
N LEU A 3 -11.27 -85.62 -52.60
CA LEU A 3 -10.86 -84.90 -51.38
C LEU A 3 -9.35 -84.70 -51.39
N THR A 4 -8.91 -83.50 -51.01
CA THR A 4 -7.49 -83.19 -50.84
C THR A 4 -6.91 -83.99 -49.68
N ALA A 5 -5.57 -84.06 -49.60
CA ALA A 5 -4.90 -84.69 -48.45
C ALA A 5 -5.39 -84.08 -47.12
N ILE A 6 -5.50 -82.75 -47.06
CA ILE A 6 -5.96 -82.01 -45.87
C ILE A 6 -7.42 -82.35 -45.52
N GLN A 7 -8.32 -82.40 -46.50
CA GLN A 7 -9.73 -82.75 -46.27
C GLN A 7 -9.91 -84.19 -45.82
N ARG A 8 -9.08 -85.12 -46.32
CA ARG A 8 -9.05 -86.51 -45.83
C ARG A 8 -8.53 -86.59 -44.40
N THR A 9 -7.45 -85.89 -44.09
CA THR A 9 -6.92 -85.78 -42.73
C THR A 9 -7.96 -85.22 -41.77
N PHE A 10 -8.72 -84.20 -42.16
CA PHE A 10 -9.81 -83.66 -41.34
C PHE A 10 -10.92 -84.70 -41.07
N LEU A 11 -11.38 -85.43 -42.10
CA LEU A 11 -12.37 -86.50 -41.91
C LEU A 11 -11.88 -87.60 -40.96
N VAL A 12 -10.62 -88.02 -41.09
CA VAL A 12 -10.07 -89.13 -40.31
C VAL A 12 -9.68 -88.70 -38.90
N ASP A 13 -8.90 -87.63 -38.78
CA ASP A 13 -8.23 -87.26 -37.53
C ASP A 13 -9.11 -86.39 -36.62
N GLN A 14 -9.96 -85.52 -37.19
CA GLN A 14 -10.85 -84.66 -36.41
C GLN A 14 -12.24 -85.26 -36.28
N LEU A 15 -12.78 -85.80 -37.37
CA LEU A 15 -14.12 -86.38 -37.37
C LEU A 15 -14.12 -87.88 -37.11
N GLY A 16 -12.97 -88.56 -36.98
CA GLY A 16 -12.94 -89.98 -36.62
C GLY A 16 -13.49 -90.95 -37.67
N VAL A 17 -13.71 -90.48 -38.90
CA VAL A 17 -14.27 -91.28 -40.01
C VAL A 17 -13.24 -92.31 -40.48
N LYS A 18 -13.60 -93.59 -40.49
CA LYS A 18 -12.65 -94.66 -40.85
C LYS A 18 -12.62 -94.89 -42.36
N ALA A 19 -11.42 -95.08 -42.91
CA ALA A 19 -11.24 -95.37 -44.34
C ALA A 19 -11.83 -96.75 -44.69
N ARG A 20 -12.70 -96.80 -45.71
CA ARG A 20 -13.39 -98.02 -46.15
C ARG A 20 -12.41 -99.05 -46.75
N PRO A 21 -12.42 -100.31 -46.29
CA PRO A 21 -11.77 -101.42 -47.00
C PRO A 21 -12.61 -101.86 -48.21
N LYS A 22 -12.00 -101.99 -49.40
CA LYS A 22 -12.67 -102.48 -50.62
C LYS A 22 -12.99 -103.99 -50.48
N LYS A 23 -14.23 -104.36 -50.14
CA LYS A 23 -14.76 -105.74 -50.23
C LYS A 23 -16.17 -105.77 -50.84
N THR A 24 -16.49 -106.82 -51.59
CA THR A 24 -17.59 -106.90 -52.58
C THR A 24 -18.96 -107.40 -52.05
N LEU A 25 -19.09 -107.76 -50.77
CA LEU A 25 -20.39 -107.99 -50.11
C LEU A 25 -20.23 -107.75 -48.59
N HIS A 26 -20.79 -106.66 -48.06
CA HIS A 26 -20.76 -106.32 -46.63
C HIS A 26 -22.04 -105.58 -46.21
N ILE A 27 -22.65 -106.00 -45.10
CA ILE A 27 -23.81 -105.34 -44.49
C ILE A 27 -23.28 -104.30 -43.50
N ARG A 28 -23.57 -103.02 -43.77
CA ARG A 28 -22.97 -101.89 -43.05
C ARG A 28 -23.40 -101.84 -41.59
N SER A 29 -22.43 -101.73 -40.67
CA SER A 29 -22.66 -101.42 -39.25
C SER A 29 -23.24 -100.01 -39.06
N SER A 30 -23.82 -99.73 -37.89
CA SER A 30 -24.35 -98.39 -37.55
C SER A 30 -23.28 -97.30 -37.61
N SER A 31 -22.05 -97.59 -37.18
CA SER A 31 -20.90 -96.69 -37.29
C SER A 31 -20.45 -96.48 -38.74
N GLU A 32 -20.39 -97.53 -39.57
CA GLU A 32 -20.05 -97.38 -41.00
C GLU A 32 -21.11 -96.57 -41.77
N LYS A 33 -22.39 -96.71 -41.40
CA LYS A 33 -23.46 -95.86 -41.96
C LYS A 33 -23.31 -94.40 -41.53
N LYS A 34 -22.81 -94.13 -40.31
CA LYS A 34 -22.54 -92.79 -39.80
C LYS A 34 -21.30 -92.18 -40.46
N ASP A 35 -20.23 -92.94 -40.64
CA ASP A 35 -19.02 -92.55 -41.37
C ASP A 35 -19.31 -92.20 -42.83
N ASP A 36 -20.13 -93.04 -43.50
CA ASP A 36 -20.64 -92.76 -44.86
C ASP A 36 -21.46 -91.46 -44.87
N ALA A 37 -22.38 -91.29 -43.90
CA ALA A 37 -23.22 -90.10 -43.80
C ALA A 37 -22.41 -88.82 -43.55
N ILE A 38 -21.39 -88.86 -42.69
CA ILE A 38 -20.47 -87.73 -42.42
C ILE A 38 -19.65 -87.42 -43.68
N SER A 39 -19.14 -88.43 -44.37
CA SER A 39 -18.37 -88.24 -45.60
C SER A 39 -19.21 -87.63 -46.73
N GLU A 40 -20.45 -88.08 -46.89
CA GLU A 40 -21.39 -87.61 -47.91
C GLU A 40 -21.77 -86.14 -47.67
N VAL A 41 -22.20 -85.79 -46.46
CA VAL A 41 -22.57 -84.40 -46.12
C VAL A 41 -21.37 -83.45 -46.10
N PHE A 42 -20.16 -83.93 -45.76
CA PHE A 42 -18.93 -83.16 -45.85
C PHE A 42 -18.53 -82.89 -47.31
N GLU A 43 -18.63 -83.89 -48.19
CA GLU A 43 -18.41 -83.69 -49.62
C GLU A 43 -19.40 -82.69 -50.23
N ASP A 44 -20.67 -82.74 -49.82
CA ASP A 44 -21.69 -81.79 -50.27
C ASP A 44 -21.43 -80.37 -49.77
N TYR A 45 -21.01 -80.22 -48.51
CA TYR A 45 -20.52 -78.95 -47.95
C TYR A 45 -19.39 -78.36 -48.80
N LEU A 46 -18.35 -79.14 -49.09
CA LEU A 46 -17.20 -78.67 -49.89
C LEU A 46 -17.58 -78.29 -51.33
N ARG A 47 -18.47 -79.08 -51.96
CA ARG A 47 -19.00 -78.74 -53.29
C ARG A 47 -19.79 -77.43 -53.26
N ARG A 48 -20.48 -77.16 -52.16
CA ARG A 48 -21.26 -75.92 -52.01
C ARG A 48 -20.36 -74.72 -51.76
N GLU A 49 -19.38 -74.87 -50.88
CA GLU A 49 -18.35 -73.87 -50.61
C GLU A 49 -17.66 -73.42 -51.89
N ALA A 50 -17.24 -74.36 -52.75
CA ALA A 50 -16.65 -74.02 -54.05
C ALA A 50 -17.60 -73.21 -54.95
N LYS A 51 -18.91 -73.48 -54.90
CA LYS A 51 -19.92 -72.70 -55.66
C LYS A 51 -20.13 -71.31 -55.08
N VAL A 52 -20.06 -71.14 -53.75
CA VAL A 52 -20.10 -69.83 -53.10
C VAL A 52 -18.95 -68.97 -53.58
N LEU A 53 -17.73 -69.51 -53.56
CA LEU A 53 -16.53 -68.78 -54.01
C LEU A 53 -16.64 -68.33 -55.47
N LEU A 54 -17.18 -69.17 -56.36
CA LEU A 54 -17.44 -68.77 -57.75
C LEU A 54 -18.47 -67.64 -57.86
N SER A 55 -19.53 -67.65 -57.05
CA SER A 55 -20.52 -66.58 -57.00
C SER A 55 -19.94 -65.29 -56.39
N LEU A 56 -19.04 -65.38 -55.42
CA LEU A 56 -18.32 -64.23 -54.86
C LEU A 56 -17.33 -63.62 -55.85
N THR A 57 -16.55 -64.43 -56.57
CA THR A 57 -15.67 -63.94 -57.64
C THR A 57 -16.44 -63.29 -58.78
N ALA A 58 -17.66 -63.78 -59.08
CA ALA A 58 -18.53 -63.14 -60.07
C ALA A 58 -19.03 -61.77 -59.58
N LEU A 59 -19.36 -61.65 -58.29
CA LEU A 59 -19.75 -60.39 -57.66
C LEU A 59 -18.58 -59.40 -57.61
N GLU A 60 -17.40 -59.85 -57.20
CA GLU A 60 -16.15 -59.06 -57.08
C GLU A 60 -15.74 -58.36 -58.38
N ARG A 61 -16.11 -58.91 -59.55
CA ARG A 61 -15.86 -58.29 -60.86
C ARG A 61 -16.73 -57.07 -61.15
N ILE A 62 -17.74 -56.79 -60.32
CA ILE A 62 -18.64 -55.65 -60.45
C ILE A 62 -18.15 -54.55 -59.51
N ALA A 63 -17.70 -53.44 -60.08
CA ALA A 63 -17.17 -52.31 -59.33
C ALA A 63 -18.19 -51.77 -58.32
N GLY A 64 -17.74 -51.47 -57.10
CA GLY A 64 -18.58 -50.96 -56.01
C GLY A 64 -19.28 -52.04 -55.18
N THR A 65 -18.90 -53.32 -55.34
CA THR A 65 -19.42 -54.45 -54.54
C THR A 65 -18.43 -54.98 -53.50
N GLU A 66 -17.26 -54.34 -53.35
CA GLU A 66 -16.13 -54.83 -52.57
C GLU A 66 -16.50 -55.02 -51.09
N LYS A 67 -17.28 -54.09 -50.51
CA LYS A 67 -17.82 -54.22 -49.14
C LYS A 67 -18.78 -55.40 -49.00
N GLN A 68 -19.62 -55.64 -50.02
CA GLN A 68 -20.58 -56.72 -50.01
C GLN A 68 -19.88 -58.08 -50.16
N VAL A 69 -18.85 -58.15 -51.00
CA VAL A 69 -17.97 -59.32 -51.12
C VAL A 69 -17.30 -59.59 -49.78
N ALA A 70 -16.63 -58.59 -49.18
CA ALA A 70 -15.95 -58.75 -47.90
C ALA A 70 -16.89 -59.21 -46.76
N ALA A 71 -18.13 -58.69 -46.71
CA ALA A 71 -19.13 -59.12 -45.74
C ALA A 71 -19.53 -60.59 -45.94
N LEU A 72 -19.82 -60.99 -47.18
CA LEU A 72 -20.17 -62.38 -47.49
C LEU A 72 -18.97 -63.32 -47.29
N GLU A 73 -17.74 -62.89 -47.56
CA GLU A 73 -16.51 -63.62 -47.26
C GLU A 73 -16.32 -63.83 -45.76
N HIS A 74 -16.61 -62.81 -44.95
CA HIS A 74 -16.62 -62.94 -43.49
C HIS A 74 -17.65 -63.99 -43.04
N GLU A 75 -18.89 -63.92 -43.54
CA GLU A 75 -19.92 -64.93 -43.24
C GLU A 75 -19.47 -66.35 -43.63
N VAL A 76 -18.83 -66.51 -44.80
CA VAL A 76 -18.24 -67.78 -45.23
C VAL A 76 -17.17 -68.25 -44.24
N SER A 77 -16.30 -67.35 -43.78
CA SER A 77 -15.28 -67.65 -42.78
C SER A 77 -15.89 -68.12 -41.45
N GLU A 78 -16.98 -67.52 -40.99
CA GLU A 78 -17.70 -67.97 -39.80
C GLU A 78 -18.33 -69.36 -39.99
N ILE A 79 -18.93 -69.62 -41.15
CA ILE A 79 -19.50 -70.93 -41.48
C ILE A 79 -18.39 -71.99 -41.53
N GLN A 80 -17.25 -71.67 -42.15
CA GLN A 80 -16.06 -72.52 -42.16
C GLN A 80 -15.54 -72.81 -40.75
N ALA A 81 -15.50 -71.78 -39.89
CA ALA A 81 -15.06 -71.95 -38.50
C ALA A 81 -16.00 -72.88 -37.71
N ARG A 82 -17.32 -72.80 -37.94
CA ARG A 82 -18.29 -73.75 -37.36
C ARG A 82 -18.07 -75.17 -37.89
N ALA A 83 -17.94 -75.33 -39.21
CA ALA A 83 -17.73 -76.62 -39.86
C ALA A 83 -16.43 -77.32 -39.40
N ARG A 84 -15.35 -76.56 -39.16
CA ARG A 84 -14.07 -77.08 -38.64
C ARG A 84 -14.12 -77.55 -37.19
N LYS A 85 -15.09 -77.05 -36.40
CA LYS A 85 -15.27 -77.42 -34.98
C LYS A 85 -16.23 -78.60 -34.78
N ALA A 86 -16.83 -79.12 -35.85
CA ALA A 86 -17.70 -80.29 -35.78
C ALA A 86 -16.95 -81.48 -35.18
N GLY A 87 -17.58 -82.20 -34.26
CA GLY A 87 -17.13 -83.49 -33.76
C GLY A 87 -17.81 -84.65 -34.48
N TYR A 88 -17.37 -85.89 -34.21
CA TYR A 88 -17.96 -87.08 -34.83
C TYR A 88 -19.47 -87.22 -34.58
N GLU A 89 -19.94 -86.82 -33.40
CA GLU A 89 -21.33 -87.00 -32.99
C GLU A 89 -22.30 -86.04 -33.67
N ASP A 90 -21.89 -84.80 -33.90
CA ASP A 90 -22.72 -83.71 -34.41
C ASP A 90 -22.39 -83.32 -35.87
N ALA A 91 -21.30 -83.84 -36.44
CA ALA A 91 -20.85 -83.58 -37.80
C ALA A 91 -21.96 -83.63 -38.86
N PRO A 92 -22.85 -84.65 -38.91
CA PRO A 92 -23.91 -84.67 -39.90
C PRO A 92 -24.85 -83.47 -39.82
N ALA A 93 -25.17 -83.02 -38.61
CA ALA A 93 -26.04 -81.87 -38.39
C ALA A 93 -25.30 -80.56 -38.70
N VAL A 94 -24.05 -80.42 -38.25
CA VAL A 94 -23.22 -79.24 -38.47
C VAL A 94 -22.95 -79.02 -39.96
N PHE A 95 -22.52 -80.04 -40.71
CA PHE A 95 -22.28 -79.88 -42.16
C PHE A 95 -23.56 -79.64 -42.95
N LYS A 96 -24.68 -80.26 -42.56
CA LYS A 96 -25.98 -80.00 -43.20
C LYS A 96 -26.46 -78.56 -42.98
N GLN A 97 -26.23 -78.00 -41.79
CA GLN A 97 -26.53 -76.60 -41.51
C GLN A 97 -25.55 -75.67 -42.22
N ALA A 98 -24.25 -75.93 -42.16
CA ALA A 98 -23.22 -75.17 -42.88
C ALA A 98 -23.47 -75.18 -44.39
N TYR A 99 -23.92 -76.29 -44.95
CA TYR A 99 -24.35 -76.38 -46.35
C TYR A 99 -25.54 -75.46 -46.65
N LYS A 100 -26.56 -75.40 -45.77
CA LYS A 100 -27.71 -74.50 -45.94
C LYS A 100 -27.28 -73.04 -45.84
N ASP A 101 -26.44 -72.71 -44.86
CA ASP A 101 -25.93 -71.36 -44.66
C ASP A 101 -25.08 -70.93 -45.87
N LEU A 102 -24.19 -71.79 -46.37
CA LEU A 102 -23.44 -71.54 -47.60
C LEU A 102 -24.36 -71.47 -48.83
N GLU A 103 -25.43 -72.26 -48.89
CA GLU A 103 -26.38 -72.17 -50.00
C GLU A 103 -27.13 -70.84 -49.99
N ASP A 104 -27.46 -70.32 -48.81
CA ASP A 104 -28.02 -68.98 -48.66
C ASP A 104 -27.02 -67.90 -49.07
N VAL A 105 -25.77 -67.96 -48.61
CA VAL A 105 -24.69 -67.04 -49.03
C VAL A 105 -24.49 -67.10 -50.54
N LYS A 106 -24.45 -68.30 -51.13
CA LYS A 106 -24.33 -68.48 -52.60
C LYS A 106 -25.51 -67.83 -53.32
N LEU A 107 -26.74 -68.04 -52.84
CA LEU A 107 -27.94 -67.47 -53.45
C LEU A 107 -27.92 -65.94 -53.35
N ARG A 108 -27.51 -65.38 -52.21
CA ARG A 108 -27.33 -63.93 -52.04
C ARG A 108 -26.23 -63.37 -52.94
N ALA A 109 -25.06 -64.01 -53.00
CA ALA A 109 -23.94 -63.61 -53.84
C ALA A 109 -24.30 -63.70 -55.34
N ALA A 110 -24.94 -64.79 -55.77
CA ALA A 110 -25.38 -64.97 -57.15
C ALA A 110 -26.47 -63.96 -57.54
N ARG A 111 -27.44 -63.70 -56.65
CA ARG A 111 -28.48 -62.69 -56.87
C ARG A 111 -27.88 -61.29 -56.94
N ALA A 112 -26.94 -60.96 -56.07
CA ALA A 112 -26.23 -59.69 -56.10
C ALA A 112 -25.39 -59.54 -57.39
N ALA A 113 -24.73 -60.62 -57.84
CA ALA A 113 -23.96 -60.61 -59.08
C ALA A 113 -24.86 -60.50 -60.32
N GLU A 114 -26.04 -61.14 -60.33
CA GLU A 114 -27.04 -61.00 -61.40
C GLU A 114 -27.55 -59.57 -61.49
N ILE A 115 -27.97 -58.99 -60.36
CA ILE A 115 -28.49 -57.62 -60.29
C ILE A 115 -27.39 -56.61 -60.64
N GLY A 116 -26.19 -56.79 -60.10
CA GLY A 116 -25.05 -55.92 -60.36
C GLY A 116 -24.53 -56.02 -61.80
N ALA A 117 -24.57 -57.19 -62.45
CA ALA A 117 -24.23 -57.31 -63.86
C ALA A 117 -25.28 -56.66 -64.77
N ALA A 118 -26.56 -56.70 -64.38
CA ALA A 118 -27.66 -56.05 -65.11
C ALA A 118 -27.71 -54.52 -64.90
N ASN A 119 -27.15 -54.02 -63.78
CA ASN A 119 -27.04 -52.59 -63.47
C ASN A 119 -25.67 -52.24 -62.84
N PRO A 120 -24.57 -52.28 -63.63
CA PRO A 120 -23.20 -52.24 -63.11
C PRO A 120 -22.79 -50.90 -62.49
N ARG A 121 -23.54 -49.83 -62.73
CA ARG A 121 -23.25 -48.50 -62.16
C ARG A 121 -23.83 -48.32 -60.76
N PHE A 122 -24.86 -49.07 -60.40
CA PHE A 122 -25.63 -48.84 -59.17
C PHE A 122 -24.83 -49.12 -57.88
N PRO A 123 -24.04 -50.21 -57.75
CA PRO A 123 -23.29 -50.48 -56.52
C PRO A 123 -22.27 -49.37 -56.18
N ALA A 124 -21.53 -48.89 -57.17
CA ALA A 124 -20.59 -47.78 -56.99
C ALA A 124 -21.29 -46.47 -56.56
N LEU A 125 -22.38 -46.09 -57.24
CA LEU A 125 -23.17 -44.91 -56.87
C LEU A 125 -23.79 -45.04 -55.47
N ARG A 126 -24.22 -46.23 -55.08
CA ARG A 126 -24.71 -46.52 -53.73
C ARG A 126 -23.64 -46.28 -52.68
N GLN A 127 -22.43 -46.78 -52.92
CA GLN A 127 -21.30 -46.59 -52.03
C GLN A 127 -20.93 -45.10 -51.90
N GLU A 128 -20.99 -44.33 -53.00
CA GLU A 128 -20.79 -42.88 -52.97
C GLU A 128 -21.81 -42.18 -52.06
N VAL A 129 -23.10 -42.52 -52.17
CA VAL A 129 -24.16 -41.95 -51.31
C VAL A 129 -23.97 -42.35 -49.85
N GLU A 130 -23.64 -43.62 -49.57
CA GLU A 130 -23.37 -44.10 -48.20
C GLU A 130 -22.16 -43.38 -47.57
N LEU A 131 -21.09 -43.13 -48.33
CA LEU A 131 -19.95 -42.35 -47.87
C LEU A 131 -20.31 -40.88 -47.63
N ALA A 132 -21.16 -40.28 -48.48
CA ALA A 132 -21.63 -38.92 -48.28
C ALA A 132 -22.49 -38.80 -47.01
N LEU A 133 -23.37 -39.76 -46.74
CA LEU A 133 -24.15 -39.83 -45.49
C LEU A 133 -23.26 -39.99 -44.25
N GLN A 134 -22.16 -40.74 -44.35
CA GLN A 134 -21.16 -40.82 -43.27
C GLN A 134 -20.46 -39.47 -43.03
N LYS A 135 -20.12 -38.74 -44.09
CA LYS A 135 -19.55 -37.38 -43.96
C LYS A 135 -20.53 -36.42 -43.29
N ILE A 136 -21.81 -36.48 -43.65
CA ILE A 136 -22.85 -35.66 -43.00
C ILE A 136 -22.96 -36.03 -41.52
N ALA A 137 -22.99 -37.32 -41.19
CA ALA A 137 -23.08 -37.79 -39.80
C ALA A 137 -21.87 -37.34 -38.93
N ALA A 138 -20.70 -37.19 -39.55
CA ALA A 138 -19.50 -36.67 -38.89
C ALA A 138 -19.44 -35.13 -38.84
N HIS A 139 -20.31 -34.43 -39.57
CA HIS A 139 -20.29 -32.97 -39.63
C HIS A 139 -20.83 -32.35 -38.32
N PRO A 140 -20.25 -31.25 -37.81
CA PRO A 140 -20.73 -30.57 -36.59
C PRO A 140 -22.20 -30.14 -36.69
N GLN A 141 -22.61 -29.67 -37.87
CA GLN A 141 -23.97 -29.17 -38.14
C GLN A 141 -24.94 -30.24 -38.66
N ARG A 142 -24.72 -31.53 -38.37
CA ARG A 142 -25.57 -32.63 -38.87
C ARG A 142 -27.05 -32.48 -38.50
N GLU A 143 -27.33 -31.96 -37.32
CA GLU A 143 -28.71 -31.78 -36.82
C GLU A 143 -29.47 -30.74 -37.64
N HIS A 144 -28.78 -29.67 -38.07
CA HIS A 144 -29.36 -28.59 -38.88
C HIS A 144 -29.76 -29.08 -40.29
N VAL A 145 -29.16 -30.17 -40.79
CA VAL A 145 -29.46 -30.73 -42.11
C VAL A 145 -30.17 -32.09 -42.04
N GLU A 146 -30.70 -32.48 -40.88
CA GLU A 146 -31.28 -33.81 -40.66
C GLU A 146 -32.45 -34.08 -41.61
N THR A 147 -33.33 -33.10 -41.86
CA THR A 147 -34.46 -33.26 -42.80
C THR A 147 -34.00 -33.67 -44.20
N ARG A 148 -32.95 -33.02 -44.73
CA ARG A 148 -32.39 -33.34 -46.05
C ARG A 148 -31.63 -34.66 -46.04
N THR A 149 -30.99 -34.97 -44.91
CA THR A 149 -30.30 -36.24 -44.68
C THR A 149 -31.27 -37.41 -44.66
N GLU A 150 -32.43 -37.26 -44.01
CA GLU A 150 -33.51 -38.26 -44.01
C GLU A 150 -34.14 -38.44 -45.38
N GLU A 151 -34.32 -37.36 -46.15
CA GLU A 151 -34.74 -37.46 -47.54
C GLU A 151 -33.75 -38.27 -48.38
N ALA A 152 -32.44 -38.00 -48.25
CA ALA A 152 -31.41 -38.78 -48.93
C ALA A 152 -31.43 -40.26 -48.52
N ARG A 153 -31.62 -40.56 -47.22
CA ARG A 153 -31.81 -41.94 -46.72
C ARG A 153 -33.06 -42.59 -47.31
N GLY A 154 -34.16 -41.85 -47.44
CA GLY A 154 -35.42 -42.30 -48.07
C GLY A 154 -35.26 -42.61 -49.56
N LEU A 155 -34.61 -41.71 -50.30
CA LEU A 155 -34.30 -41.88 -51.73
C LEU A 155 -33.36 -43.08 -51.95
N LEU A 156 -32.35 -43.26 -51.10
CA LEU A 156 -31.46 -44.41 -51.14
C LEU A 156 -32.21 -45.72 -50.90
N ARG A 157 -33.09 -45.78 -49.89
CA ARG A 157 -33.96 -46.95 -49.63
C ARG A 157 -34.82 -47.28 -50.85
N THR A 158 -35.40 -46.27 -51.49
CA THR A 158 -36.24 -46.42 -52.68
C THR A 158 -35.41 -46.89 -53.88
N ALA A 159 -34.22 -46.33 -54.08
CA ALA A 159 -33.28 -46.72 -55.13
C ALA A 159 -32.88 -48.20 -55.01
N VAL A 160 -32.59 -48.67 -53.79
CA VAL A 160 -32.29 -50.09 -53.52
C VAL A 160 -33.48 -50.98 -53.85
N ALA A 161 -34.69 -50.61 -53.40
CA ALA A 161 -35.91 -51.39 -53.68
C ALA A 161 -36.23 -51.48 -55.18
N GLU A 162 -36.11 -50.37 -55.93
CA GLU A 162 -36.32 -50.35 -57.38
C GLU A 162 -35.26 -51.19 -58.12
N ASN A 163 -34.01 -51.17 -57.66
CA ASN A 163 -32.94 -51.99 -58.22
C ASN A 163 -33.21 -53.49 -58.01
N GLU A 164 -33.66 -53.87 -56.82
CA GLU A 164 -34.02 -55.26 -56.49
C GLU A 164 -35.23 -55.77 -57.28
N ASN A 165 -36.17 -54.87 -57.60
CA ASN A 165 -37.35 -55.15 -58.44
C ASN A 165 -37.05 -55.10 -59.96
N LYS A 166 -35.77 -55.04 -60.35
CA LYS A 166 -35.30 -54.99 -61.75
C LYS A 166 -35.77 -53.75 -62.53
N ARG A 167 -36.12 -52.66 -61.83
CA ARG A 167 -36.51 -51.36 -62.40
C ARG A 167 -35.30 -50.41 -62.43
N TYR A 168 -34.30 -50.78 -63.22
CA TYR A 168 -32.98 -50.14 -63.19
C TYR A 168 -32.97 -48.65 -63.54
N PRO A 169 -33.73 -48.14 -64.53
CA PRO A 169 -33.79 -46.71 -64.80
C PRO A 169 -34.34 -45.90 -63.61
N GLN A 170 -35.38 -46.41 -62.93
CA GLN A 170 -35.95 -45.80 -61.73
C GLN A 170 -34.94 -45.82 -60.59
N ALA A 171 -34.24 -46.94 -60.39
CA ALA A 171 -33.19 -47.06 -59.38
C ALA A 171 -32.05 -46.06 -59.57
N LEU A 172 -31.58 -45.88 -60.81
CA LEU A 172 -30.54 -44.89 -61.14
C LEU A 172 -31.05 -43.45 -60.95
N SER A 173 -32.30 -43.15 -61.32
CA SER A 173 -32.89 -41.82 -61.08
C SER A 173 -33.03 -41.49 -59.59
N GLN A 174 -33.39 -42.48 -58.77
CA GLN A 174 -33.50 -42.31 -57.32
C GLN A 174 -32.13 -42.18 -56.65
N ILE A 175 -31.12 -42.91 -57.10
CA ILE A 175 -29.77 -42.80 -56.52
C ILE A 175 -29.07 -41.49 -56.89
N ASP A 176 -29.29 -40.98 -58.10
CA ASP A 176 -28.82 -39.65 -58.49
C ASP A 176 -29.52 -38.56 -57.66
N SER A 177 -30.82 -38.71 -57.39
CA SER A 177 -31.54 -37.83 -56.47
C SER A 177 -31.00 -37.91 -55.04
N ALA A 178 -30.70 -39.12 -54.53
CA ALA A 178 -30.10 -39.30 -53.21
C ALA A 178 -28.71 -38.66 -53.11
N LYS A 179 -27.89 -38.81 -54.17
CA LYS A 179 -26.57 -38.17 -54.28
C LYS A 179 -26.68 -36.65 -54.29
N LYS A 180 -27.63 -36.10 -55.05
CA LYS A 180 -27.92 -34.65 -55.07
C LYS A 180 -28.34 -34.15 -53.68
N ALA A 181 -29.25 -34.86 -53.01
CA ALA A 181 -29.69 -34.51 -51.66
C ALA A 181 -28.53 -34.54 -50.64
N CYS A 182 -27.61 -35.53 -50.73
CA CYS A 182 -26.41 -35.55 -49.89
C CYS A 182 -25.46 -34.38 -50.19
N ALA A 183 -25.26 -34.02 -51.46
CA ALA A 183 -24.40 -32.91 -51.84
C ALA A 183 -24.96 -31.58 -51.30
N GLU A 184 -26.26 -31.35 -51.42
CA GLU A 184 -26.94 -30.17 -50.87
C GLU A 184 -26.91 -30.16 -49.34
N ALA A 185 -27.11 -31.29 -48.67
CA ALA A 185 -27.01 -31.36 -47.21
C ALA A 185 -25.59 -31.02 -46.71
N LEU A 186 -24.54 -31.49 -47.39
CA LEU A 186 -23.16 -31.13 -47.05
C LEU A 186 -22.87 -29.65 -47.32
N ASP A 187 -23.35 -29.11 -48.43
CA ASP A 187 -23.21 -27.70 -48.79
C ASP A 187 -23.92 -26.78 -47.76
N TRP A 188 -25.18 -27.07 -47.44
CA TRP A 188 -25.95 -26.35 -46.42
C TRP A 188 -25.28 -26.42 -45.05
N ALA A 189 -24.81 -27.60 -44.64
CA ALA A 189 -24.12 -27.76 -43.37
C ALA A 189 -22.83 -26.90 -43.32
N GLY A 190 -22.07 -26.83 -44.42
CA GLY A 190 -20.87 -26.00 -44.53
C GLY A 190 -21.18 -24.50 -44.52
N GLN A 191 -22.21 -24.07 -45.25
CA GLN A 191 -22.62 -22.66 -45.29
C GLN A 191 -23.20 -22.19 -43.96
N PHE A 192 -24.03 -23.00 -43.31
CA PHE A 192 -24.53 -22.70 -41.96
C PHE A 192 -23.39 -22.63 -40.94
N ASN A 193 -22.40 -23.53 -41.03
CA ASN A 193 -21.22 -23.45 -40.19
C ASN A 193 -20.43 -22.15 -40.42
N THR A 194 -20.31 -21.71 -41.67
CA THR A 194 -19.67 -20.43 -42.02
C THR A 194 -20.41 -19.24 -41.39
N TYR A 195 -21.74 -19.24 -41.45
CA TYR A 195 -22.59 -18.25 -40.78
C TYR A 195 -22.36 -18.24 -39.25
N ARG A 196 -22.44 -19.40 -38.59
CA ARG A 196 -22.25 -19.52 -37.13
C ARG A 196 -20.89 -19.00 -36.68
N VAL A 197 -19.83 -19.37 -37.39
CA VAL A 197 -18.46 -18.90 -37.11
C VAL A 197 -18.38 -17.37 -37.27
N ALA A 198 -19.01 -16.80 -38.30
CA ALA A 198 -19.06 -15.35 -38.48
C ALA A 198 -19.87 -14.63 -37.38
N ARG A 199 -20.89 -15.27 -36.80
CA ARG A 199 -21.76 -14.69 -35.75
C ARG A 199 -21.12 -14.65 -34.37
N THR A 200 -20.22 -15.59 -34.10
CA THR A 200 -19.64 -15.76 -32.76
C THR A 200 -19.01 -14.46 -32.22
N PRO A 201 -18.16 -13.72 -32.95
CA PRO A 201 -17.56 -12.49 -32.43
C PRO A 201 -18.58 -11.39 -32.13
N ALA A 202 -19.63 -11.25 -32.95
CA ALA A 202 -20.69 -10.27 -32.71
C ALA A 202 -21.47 -10.59 -31.43
N GLN A 203 -21.74 -11.87 -31.17
CA GLN A 203 -22.39 -12.30 -29.93
C GLN A 203 -21.53 -12.06 -28.69
N VAL A 204 -20.21 -12.18 -28.82
CA VAL A 204 -19.27 -11.84 -27.73
C VAL A 204 -19.32 -10.36 -27.40
N ILE A 205 -19.27 -9.48 -28.41
CA ILE A 205 -19.43 -8.03 -28.16
C ILE A 205 -20.76 -7.77 -27.47
N LEU A 206 -21.84 -8.43 -27.93
CA LEU A 206 -23.14 -8.26 -27.33
C LEU A 206 -23.10 -8.60 -25.82
N LEU A 207 -22.61 -9.78 -25.46
CA LEU A 207 -22.52 -10.22 -24.06
C LEU A 207 -21.59 -9.34 -23.21
N ALA A 208 -20.48 -8.86 -23.80
CA ALA A 208 -19.51 -8.04 -23.08
C ALA A 208 -20.02 -6.61 -22.81
N MET A 209 -20.99 -6.12 -23.59
CA MET A 209 -21.45 -4.73 -23.59
C MET A 209 -22.94 -4.57 -23.26
N GLU A 210 -23.59 -5.60 -22.73
CA GLU A 210 -25.04 -5.61 -22.43
C GLU A 210 -25.47 -4.39 -21.59
N ASP A 211 -24.62 -3.97 -20.64
CA ASP A 211 -24.89 -2.84 -19.73
C ASP A 211 -24.28 -1.50 -20.21
N ASP A 212 -23.43 -1.49 -21.24
CA ASP A 212 -22.72 -0.29 -21.72
C ASP A 212 -23.34 0.33 -22.99
N PHE A 213 -24.04 -0.46 -23.82
CA PHE A 213 -24.76 0.06 -24.98
C PHE A 213 -25.99 0.87 -24.56
N SER A 214 -26.36 1.87 -25.37
CA SER A 214 -27.67 2.49 -25.23
C SER A 214 -28.77 1.47 -25.54
N ASP A 215 -29.91 1.55 -24.87
CA ASP A 215 -31.06 0.67 -25.14
C ASP A 215 -31.43 0.65 -26.63
N ALA A 216 -31.27 1.78 -27.33
CA ALA A 216 -31.60 1.89 -28.75
C ALA A 216 -30.61 1.12 -29.63
N ASP A 217 -29.30 1.33 -29.43
CA ASP A 217 -28.25 0.67 -30.22
C ASP A 217 -28.20 -0.83 -29.92
N TRP A 218 -28.33 -1.18 -28.64
CA TRP A 218 -28.41 -2.55 -28.18
C TRP A 218 -29.52 -3.33 -28.88
N ASN A 219 -30.75 -2.79 -28.86
CA ASN A 219 -31.89 -3.42 -29.49
C ASN A 219 -31.75 -3.49 -31.01
N ALA A 220 -31.10 -2.50 -31.65
CA ALA A 220 -30.86 -2.50 -33.10
C ALA A 220 -29.88 -3.60 -33.54
N PHE A 221 -28.73 -3.73 -32.85
CA PHE A 221 -27.76 -4.78 -33.14
C PHE A 221 -28.33 -6.17 -32.86
N LYS A 222 -29.00 -6.33 -31.71
CA LYS A 222 -29.67 -7.58 -31.36
C LYS A 222 -30.73 -7.97 -32.40
N ALA A 223 -31.59 -7.05 -32.81
CA ALA A 223 -32.61 -7.32 -33.82
C ALA A 223 -31.98 -7.73 -35.18
N SER A 224 -30.85 -7.15 -35.54
CA SER A 224 -30.13 -7.50 -36.77
C SER A 224 -29.54 -8.91 -36.71
N LEU A 225 -28.97 -9.31 -35.56
CA LEU A 225 -28.50 -10.69 -35.36
C LEU A 225 -29.65 -11.69 -35.30
N ASP A 226 -30.77 -11.34 -34.66
CA ASP A 226 -31.98 -12.18 -34.61
C ASP A 226 -32.57 -12.37 -36.02
N GLN A 227 -32.56 -11.33 -36.86
CA GLN A 227 -32.99 -11.43 -38.25
C GLN A 227 -32.06 -12.32 -39.08
N ALA A 228 -30.74 -12.23 -38.86
CA ALA A 228 -29.78 -13.11 -39.52
C ALA A 228 -29.94 -14.58 -39.06
N GLU A 229 -30.29 -14.83 -37.80
CA GLU A 229 -30.65 -16.15 -37.29
C GLU A 229 -31.89 -16.71 -38.03
N GLN A 230 -32.93 -15.90 -38.19
CA GLN A 230 -34.12 -16.30 -38.97
C GLN A 230 -33.81 -16.57 -40.44
N ASP A 231 -32.92 -15.80 -41.06
CA ASP A 231 -32.47 -16.03 -42.44
C ASP A 231 -31.56 -17.26 -42.59
N ALA A 232 -30.86 -17.66 -41.52
CA ALA A 232 -30.03 -18.87 -41.46
C ALA A 232 -30.79 -20.11 -40.97
N ASP A 233 -32.08 -20.01 -40.64
CA ASP A 233 -32.86 -21.12 -40.14
C ASP A 233 -33.09 -22.22 -41.21
N VAL A 234 -33.43 -23.42 -40.74
CA VAL A 234 -33.67 -24.60 -41.59
C VAL A 234 -34.78 -24.37 -42.60
N ASP A 235 -35.73 -23.46 -42.37
CA ASP A 235 -36.82 -23.19 -43.30
C ASP A 235 -36.44 -22.19 -44.40
N THR A 236 -35.53 -21.26 -44.13
CA THR A 236 -35.17 -20.15 -45.01
C THR A 236 -33.87 -20.39 -45.78
N ARG A 237 -32.84 -20.95 -45.13
CA ARG A 237 -31.53 -21.36 -45.69
C ARG A 237 -30.80 -20.27 -46.47
N LYS A 238 -31.00 -18.99 -46.15
CA LYS A 238 -30.31 -17.86 -46.80
C LYS A 238 -28.93 -17.62 -46.16
N TYR A 239 -28.12 -18.67 -46.04
CA TYR A 239 -26.86 -18.65 -45.28
C TYR A 239 -25.87 -17.59 -45.75
N ALA A 240 -25.74 -17.37 -47.06
CA ALA A 240 -24.84 -16.35 -47.60
C ALA A 240 -25.29 -14.93 -47.23
N GLN A 241 -26.60 -14.67 -47.26
CA GLN A 241 -27.19 -13.39 -46.85
C GLN A 241 -27.02 -13.18 -45.35
N ALA A 242 -27.35 -14.19 -44.53
CA ALA A 242 -27.17 -14.15 -43.09
C ALA A 242 -25.71 -13.94 -42.69
N THR A 243 -24.77 -14.61 -43.37
CA THR A 243 -23.31 -14.42 -43.14
C THR A 243 -22.87 -13.01 -43.48
N ALA A 244 -23.34 -12.44 -44.60
CA ALA A 244 -23.02 -11.07 -44.99
C ALA A 244 -23.61 -10.06 -43.99
N ALA A 245 -24.86 -10.25 -43.56
CA ALA A 245 -25.52 -9.41 -42.58
C ALA A 245 -24.79 -9.40 -41.24
N VAL A 246 -24.42 -10.57 -40.72
CA VAL A 246 -23.64 -10.69 -39.48
C VAL A 246 -22.27 -10.01 -39.59
N LYS A 247 -21.58 -10.15 -40.72
CA LYS A 247 -20.28 -9.48 -40.92
C LYS A 247 -20.42 -7.95 -40.93
N ALA A 248 -21.46 -7.43 -41.57
CA ALA A 248 -21.77 -6.00 -41.55
C ALA A 248 -22.06 -5.51 -40.13
N VAL A 249 -22.91 -6.24 -39.37
CA VAL A 249 -23.18 -5.92 -37.96
C VAL A 249 -21.91 -5.97 -37.12
N LEU A 250 -21.05 -6.97 -37.31
CA LEU A 250 -19.78 -7.06 -36.59
C LEU A 250 -18.85 -5.87 -36.89
N GLU A 251 -18.79 -5.42 -38.13
CA GLU A 251 -17.99 -4.25 -38.54
C GLU A 251 -18.53 -2.98 -37.85
N GLU A 252 -19.84 -2.74 -37.91
CA GLU A 252 -20.50 -1.61 -37.23
C GLU A 252 -20.28 -1.64 -35.70
N MET A 253 -20.45 -2.80 -35.07
CA MET A 253 -20.20 -2.96 -33.64
C MET A 253 -18.72 -2.75 -33.27
N SER A 254 -17.79 -3.18 -34.13
CA SER A 254 -16.35 -3.03 -33.90
C SER A 254 -15.92 -1.57 -34.00
N GLU A 255 -16.42 -0.83 -34.99
CA GLU A 255 -16.17 0.62 -35.15
C GLU A 255 -16.72 1.40 -33.95
N TYR A 256 -17.97 1.11 -33.56
CA TYR A 256 -18.57 1.74 -32.37
C TYR A 256 -17.72 1.48 -31.11
N LEU A 257 -17.32 0.24 -30.90
CA LEU A 257 -16.57 -0.16 -29.71
C LEU A 257 -15.17 0.47 -29.67
N GLU A 258 -14.52 0.61 -30.84
CA GLU A 258 -13.25 1.32 -30.96
C GLU A 258 -13.39 2.80 -30.57
N GLU A 259 -14.33 3.52 -31.20
CA GLU A 259 -14.57 4.95 -30.97
C GLU A 259 -14.96 5.20 -29.51
N TRP A 260 -15.97 4.48 -29.01
CA TRP A 260 -16.45 4.62 -27.64
C TRP A 260 -15.33 4.40 -26.60
N THR A 261 -14.53 3.35 -26.76
CA THR A 261 -13.45 3.07 -25.80
C THR A 261 -12.34 4.11 -25.87
N GLN A 262 -11.98 4.56 -27.06
CA GLN A 262 -11.00 5.63 -27.23
C GLN A 262 -11.47 6.91 -26.55
N ASP A 263 -12.74 7.29 -26.76
CA ASP A 263 -13.34 8.47 -26.13
C ASP A 263 -13.37 8.36 -24.61
N GLU A 264 -13.77 7.21 -24.05
CA GLU A 264 -13.78 6.99 -22.60
C GLU A 264 -12.37 7.06 -21.99
N ILE A 265 -11.36 6.46 -22.64
CA ILE A 265 -9.97 6.57 -22.18
C ILE A 265 -9.44 8.01 -22.37
N GLN A 266 -9.83 8.71 -23.43
CA GLN A 266 -9.43 10.10 -23.67
C GLN A 266 -9.98 11.03 -22.58
N ILE A 267 -11.21 10.80 -22.09
CA ILE A 267 -11.74 11.51 -20.91
C ILE A 267 -10.81 11.33 -19.70
N GLU A 268 -10.28 10.12 -19.49
CA GLU A 268 -9.35 9.84 -18.39
C GLU A 268 -7.95 10.47 -18.61
N ILE A 269 -7.47 10.54 -19.86
CA ILE A 269 -6.24 11.26 -20.23
C ILE A 269 -6.40 12.75 -19.94
N ASP A 270 -7.47 13.37 -20.43
CA ASP A 270 -7.76 14.81 -20.27
C ASP A 270 -7.82 15.19 -18.78
N LYS A 271 -8.40 14.32 -17.94
CA LYS A 271 -8.42 14.50 -16.48
C LYS A 271 -7.01 14.59 -15.89
N VAL A 272 -6.08 13.73 -16.34
CA VAL A 272 -4.70 13.71 -15.85
C VAL A 272 -3.89 14.90 -16.39
N GLU A 273 -4.08 15.27 -17.66
CA GLU A 273 -3.42 16.43 -18.26
C GLU A 273 -3.83 17.76 -17.60
N ALA A 274 -5.08 17.85 -17.14
CA ALA A 274 -5.59 19.03 -16.44
C ALA A 274 -5.03 19.21 -15.01
N LEU A 275 -4.28 18.23 -14.47
CA LEU A 275 -3.78 18.30 -13.10
C LEU A 275 -2.65 19.34 -12.95
N PRO A 276 -2.62 20.12 -11.84
CA PRO A 276 -1.57 21.12 -11.58
C PRO A 276 -0.17 20.52 -11.39
N LEU A 277 -0.07 19.19 -11.26
CA LEU A 277 1.16 18.42 -11.10
C LEU A 277 1.25 17.28 -12.12
N ALA A 278 0.75 17.47 -13.35
CA ALA A 278 0.75 16.43 -14.40
C ALA A 278 2.14 15.76 -14.59
N ALA A 279 3.23 16.53 -14.55
CA ALA A 279 4.60 15.99 -14.66
C ALA A 279 5.01 15.05 -13.49
N PHE A 280 4.36 15.17 -12.33
CA PHE A 280 4.62 14.28 -11.19
C PHE A 280 3.96 12.90 -11.37
N VAL A 281 2.93 12.83 -12.20
CA VAL A 281 2.12 11.63 -12.48
C VAL A 281 2.28 11.17 -13.95
N ASP A 282 3.42 11.49 -14.54
CA ASP A 282 3.71 11.18 -15.96
C ASP A 282 3.69 9.67 -16.23
N ALA A 283 4.08 8.83 -15.26
CA ALA A 283 4.01 7.39 -15.42
C ALA A 283 2.57 6.90 -15.66
N GLU A 284 1.61 7.39 -14.88
CA GLU A 284 0.19 7.10 -15.05
C GLU A 284 -0.34 7.68 -16.37
N HIS A 285 0.10 8.89 -16.75
CA HIS A 285 -0.28 9.49 -18.04
C HIS A 285 0.20 8.64 -19.24
N GLN A 286 1.47 8.22 -19.23
CA GLN A 286 2.01 7.35 -20.28
C GLN A 286 1.31 6.00 -20.33
N GLU A 287 0.89 5.46 -19.18
CA GLU A 287 0.11 4.24 -19.10
C GLU A 287 -1.26 4.40 -19.80
N LEU A 288 -1.97 5.51 -19.55
CA LEU A 288 -3.24 5.83 -20.22
C LEU A 288 -3.08 5.97 -21.74
N LEU A 289 -2.06 6.71 -22.20
CA LEU A 289 -1.76 6.86 -23.64
C LEU A 289 -1.50 5.50 -24.30
N ARG A 290 -0.82 4.59 -23.58
CA ARG A 290 -0.54 3.25 -24.08
C ARG A 290 -1.80 2.38 -24.14
N MET A 291 -2.74 2.56 -23.20
CA MET A 291 -4.05 1.90 -23.25
C MET A 291 -4.90 2.43 -24.41
N HIS A 292 -4.99 3.76 -24.56
CA HIS A 292 -5.67 4.41 -25.68
C HIS A 292 -5.14 3.92 -27.03
N GLY A 293 -3.82 3.93 -27.22
CA GLY A 293 -3.18 3.45 -28.46
C GLY A 293 -3.34 1.95 -28.72
N ALA A 294 -3.72 1.14 -27.72
CA ALA A 294 -3.91 -0.29 -27.89
C ALA A 294 -5.32 -0.67 -28.38
N VAL A 295 -6.33 0.22 -28.27
CA VAL A 295 -7.74 -0.10 -28.55
C VAL A 295 -7.93 -0.65 -29.98
N ALA A 296 -7.45 0.06 -31.00
CA ALA A 296 -7.58 -0.36 -32.40
C ALA A 296 -6.96 -1.74 -32.65
N GLN A 297 -5.82 -2.02 -32.02
CA GLN A 297 -5.15 -3.32 -32.12
C GLN A 297 -6.00 -4.45 -31.48
N ARG A 298 -6.71 -4.15 -30.38
CA ARG A 298 -7.57 -5.11 -29.67
C ARG A 298 -8.81 -5.46 -30.47
N VAL A 299 -9.45 -4.43 -31.02
CA VAL A 299 -10.62 -4.58 -31.90
C VAL A 299 -10.25 -5.41 -33.12
N ALA A 300 -9.14 -5.08 -33.78
CA ALA A 300 -8.62 -5.85 -34.92
C ALA A 300 -8.26 -7.31 -34.58
N ALA A 301 -7.89 -7.59 -33.32
CA ALA A 301 -7.58 -8.94 -32.83
C ALA A 301 -8.82 -9.73 -32.33
N HIS A 302 -10.01 -9.12 -32.35
CA HIS A 302 -11.24 -9.66 -31.76
C HIS A 302 -11.13 -10.00 -30.26
N ASP A 303 -10.34 -9.21 -29.52
CA ASP A 303 -10.12 -9.34 -28.07
C ASP A 303 -11.16 -8.52 -27.28
N PHE A 304 -12.44 -8.76 -27.55
CA PHE A 304 -13.54 -7.87 -27.15
C PHE A 304 -13.84 -7.83 -25.65
N ALA A 305 -13.63 -8.92 -24.91
CA ALA A 305 -13.80 -8.96 -23.45
C ALA A 305 -12.72 -8.16 -22.71
N ALA A 306 -11.56 -7.91 -23.33
CA ALA A 306 -10.52 -7.06 -22.76
C ALA A 306 -10.85 -5.55 -22.87
N ILE A 307 -11.81 -5.17 -23.72
CA ILE A 307 -12.14 -3.77 -23.99
C ILE A 307 -12.81 -3.06 -22.80
N PRO A 308 -13.90 -3.58 -22.19
CA PRO A 308 -14.42 -3.00 -20.95
C PRO A 308 -13.35 -2.96 -19.84
N ALA A 309 -12.51 -4.00 -19.73
CA ALA A 309 -11.41 -4.02 -18.76
C ALA A 309 -10.36 -2.91 -19.00
N LEU A 310 -10.10 -2.52 -20.26
CA LEU A 310 -9.22 -1.40 -20.59
C LEU A 310 -9.80 -0.06 -20.11
N LYS A 311 -11.09 0.18 -20.32
CA LYS A 311 -11.81 1.36 -19.83
C LYS A 311 -11.76 1.42 -18.29
N ASP A 312 -12.12 0.33 -17.62
CA ASP A 312 -12.12 0.28 -16.15
C ASP A 312 -10.72 0.48 -15.57
N MET A 313 -9.70 -0.11 -16.21
CA MET A 313 -8.31 0.10 -15.82
C MET A 313 -7.86 1.55 -16.05
N ALA A 314 -8.29 2.20 -17.14
CA ALA A 314 -8.00 3.61 -17.37
C ALA A 314 -8.58 4.50 -16.27
N LEU A 315 -9.82 4.23 -15.84
CA LEU A 315 -10.44 4.93 -14.70
C LEU A 315 -9.67 4.70 -13.39
N VAL A 316 -9.16 3.49 -13.15
CA VAL A 316 -8.30 3.19 -11.99
C VAL A 316 -7.00 3.98 -12.07
N VAL A 317 -6.33 4.00 -13.22
CA VAL A 317 -5.06 4.72 -13.44
C VAL A 317 -5.25 6.22 -13.22
N SER A 318 -6.27 6.83 -13.82
CA SER A 318 -6.53 8.27 -13.67
C SER A 318 -6.90 8.64 -12.24
N THR A 319 -7.73 7.83 -11.56
CA THR A 319 -8.11 8.07 -10.16
C THR A 319 -6.89 8.05 -9.25
N ARG A 320 -5.98 7.08 -9.44
CA ARG A 320 -4.70 7.02 -8.70
C ARG A 320 -3.84 8.25 -8.97
N ALA A 321 -3.76 8.70 -10.22
CA ALA A 321 -3.01 9.90 -10.60
C ALA A 321 -3.58 11.17 -9.92
N VAL A 322 -4.90 11.34 -9.95
CA VAL A 322 -5.61 12.45 -9.30
C VAL A 322 -5.38 12.44 -7.78
N ASP A 323 -5.53 11.27 -7.13
CA ASP A 323 -5.30 11.11 -5.70
C ASP A 323 -3.84 11.44 -5.33
N MET A 324 -2.88 10.92 -6.10
CA MET A 324 -1.46 11.16 -5.88
C MET A 324 -1.09 12.64 -6.06
N ALA A 325 -1.55 13.28 -7.14
CA ALA A 325 -1.31 14.70 -7.39
C ALA A 325 -1.93 15.59 -6.30
N THR A 326 -3.15 15.28 -5.86
CA THR A 326 -3.83 16.02 -4.78
C THR A 326 -3.06 15.94 -3.47
N ARG A 327 -2.63 14.73 -3.07
CA ARG A 327 -1.85 14.52 -1.85
C ARG A 327 -0.48 15.17 -1.93
N ARG A 328 0.17 15.14 -3.10
CA ARG A 328 1.43 15.84 -3.35
C ARG A 328 1.28 17.35 -3.22
N LEU A 329 0.22 17.93 -3.77
CA LEU A 329 -0.06 19.36 -3.66
C LEU A 329 -0.28 19.79 -2.21
N ALA A 330 -1.01 18.99 -1.42
CA ALA A 330 -1.19 19.24 0.02
C ALA A 330 0.15 19.23 0.76
N TYR A 331 1.04 18.29 0.43
CA TYR A 331 2.40 18.28 0.96
C TYR A 331 3.19 19.52 0.56
N ASP A 332 3.19 19.91 -0.72
CA ASP A 332 3.96 21.08 -1.18
C ASP A 332 3.50 22.37 -0.50
N GLY A 333 2.18 22.55 -0.28
CA GLY A 333 1.64 23.67 0.48
C GLY A 333 2.07 23.68 1.96
N LYS A 334 2.07 22.52 2.62
CA LYS A 334 2.51 22.38 4.02
C LYS A 334 4.02 22.55 4.15
N ARG A 335 4.79 22.03 3.20
CA ARG A 335 6.23 22.24 3.12
C ARG A 335 6.56 23.72 2.95
N GLN A 336 5.85 24.44 2.08
CA GLN A 336 6.06 25.87 1.92
C GLN A 336 5.78 26.64 3.22
N SER A 337 4.70 26.30 3.93
CA SER A 337 4.39 26.89 5.24
C SER A 337 5.52 26.68 6.26
N ALA A 338 6.10 25.47 6.29
CA ALA A 338 7.25 25.17 7.14
C ALA A 338 8.52 25.90 6.70
N VAL A 339 8.81 25.98 5.40
CA VAL A 339 9.95 26.75 4.86
C VAL A 339 9.84 28.22 5.20
N ASP A 340 8.65 28.81 5.08
CA ASP A 340 8.40 30.22 5.43
C ASP A 340 8.58 30.45 6.93
N ALA A 341 8.14 29.51 7.77
CA ALA A 341 8.36 29.58 9.21
C ALA A 341 9.86 29.53 9.56
N VAL A 342 10.63 28.64 8.93
CA VAL A 342 12.10 28.59 9.07
C VAL A 342 12.76 29.88 8.55
N ALA A 343 12.28 30.42 7.43
CA ALA A 343 12.82 31.65 6.83
C ALA A 343 12.72 32.86 7.76
N ARG A 344 11.68 32.95 8.59
CA ARG A 344 11.54 34.01 9.62
C ARG A 344 12.63 33.95 10.70
N LEU A 345 13.20 32.77 10.94
CA LEU A 345 14.29 32.59 11.92
C LEU A 345 15.68 32.83 11.31
N ARG A 346 15.84 32.69 9.99
CA ARG A 346 17.14 32.78 9.28
C ARG A 346 17.93 34.07 9.51
N PRO A 347 17.32 35.28 9.55
CA PRO A 347 18.08 36.52 9.79
C PRO A 347 18.81 36.52 11.14
N ASN A 348 18.31 35.76 12.11
CA ASN A 348 18.90 35.67 13.42
C ASN A 348 20.00 34.60 13.47
N THR A 349 21.25 35.05 13.41
CA THR A 349 22.43 34.17 13.46
C THR A 349 22.51 33.28 14.70
N ALA A 350 21.86 33.65 15.81
CA ALA A 350 21.79 32.81 17.02
C ALA A 350 20.95 31.54 16.82
N MET A 351 20.04 31.53 15.83
CA MET A 351 19.16 30.39 15.53
C MET A 351 19.72 29.48 14.43
N ALA A 352 20.95 29.71 13.96
CA ALA A 352 21.51 29.00 12.82
C ALA A 352 21.55 27.47 13.00
N GLY A 353 21.77 26.98 14.24
CA GLY A 353 21.75 25.56 14.55
C GLY A 353 20.36 24.94 14.40
N GLN A 354 19.34 25.57 14.97
CA GLN A 354 17.94 25.15 14.88
C GLN A 354 17.43 25.23 13.44
N VAL A 355 17.73 26.33 12.73
CA VAL A 355 17.42 26.49 11.30
C VAL A 355 18.01 25.34 10.49
N LYS A 356 19.30 25.00 10.71
CA LYS A 356 19.94 23.87 10.03
C LYS A 356 19.26 22.54 10.35
N ALA A 357 18.87 22.30 11.61
CA ALA A 357 18.17 21.09 12.00
C ALA A 357 16.78 20.99 11.32
N PHE A 358 16.02 22.08 11.26
CA PHE A 358 14.74 22.12 10.57
C PHE A 358 14.88 21.92 9.06
N ASP A 359 15.86 22.60 8.43
CA ASP A 359 16.17 22.38 7.01
C ASP A 359 16.53 20.91 6.74
N THR A 360 17.27 20.26 7.65
CA THR A 360 17.60 18.84 7.57
C THR A 360 16.35 17.96 7.66
N VAL A 361 15.41 18.24 8.56
CA VAL A 361 14.14 17.50 8.64
C VAL A 361 13.33 17.65 7.34
N LEU A 362 13.17 18.88 6.83
CA LEU A 362 12.40 19.13 5.62
C LEU A 362 13.04 18.50 4.37
N LYS A 363 14.36 18.53 4.26
CA LYS A 363 15.09 18.03 3.09
C LYS A 363 15.35 16.53 3.15
N ASP A 364 15.83 16.03 4.28
CA ASP A 364 16.39 14.68 4.38
C ASP A 364 15.39 13.68 4.99
N GLN A 365 14.28 14.14 5.58
CA GLN A 365 13.24 13.27 6.14
C GLN A 365 11.89 13.44 5.42
N ALA A 366 11.37 14.66 5.28
CA ALA A 366 10.05 14.88 4.68
C ALA A 366 10.05 14.69 3.15
N ALA A 367 10.98 15.32 2.43
CA ALA A 367 11.00 15.24 0.96
C ALA A 367 11.17 13.82 0.38
N PRO A 368 12.01 12.92 0.94
CA PRO A 368 12.14 11.56 0.42
C PRO A 368 10.86 10.72 0.54
N LEU A 369 9.99 11.04 1.51
CA LEU A 369 8.69 10.37 1.70
C LEU A 369 7.68 10.81 0.62
N ALA A 370 7.72 12.07 0.21
CA ALA A 370 6.77 12.67 -0.74
C ALA A 370 7.15 12.50 -2.23
N THR A 371 7.82 11.41 -2.59
CA THR A 371 8.18 11.09 -3.99
C THR A 371 7.09 10.23 -4.66
N ALA A 372 7.00 10.25 -6.00
CA ALA A 372 6.05 9.41 -6.75
C ALA A 372 6.27 7.90 -6.49
N GLN A 373 7.51 7.51 -6.18
CA GLN A 373 7.83 6.13 -5.82
C GLN A 373 7.38 5.76 -4.40
N ARG A 374 7.57 6.64 -3.40
CA ARG A 374 7.23 6.32 -2.00
C ARG A 374 5.79 6.62 -1.63
N LYS A 375 5.18 7.68 -2.17
CA LYS A 375 3.78 8.09 -1.95
C LYS A 375 3.37 8.26 -0.47
N ARG A 376 4.33 8.60 0.40
CA ARG A 376 4.19 8.75 1.86
C ARG A 376 3.91 10.20 2.28
N PHE A 377 2.91 10.82 1.65
CA PHE A 377 2.65 12.25 1.77
C PHE A 377 2.18 12.66 3.17
N GLU A 378 1.36 11.84 3.83
CA GLU A 378 0.78 12.15 5.14
C GLU A 378 1.87 12.20 6.23
N GLU A 379 2.82 11.26 6.18
CA GLU A 379 3.97 11.28 7.08
C GLU A 379 4.89 12.48 6.80
N ALA A 380 5.07 12.85 5.53
CA ALA A 380 5.83 14.03 5.15
C ALA A 380 5.14 15.33 5.62
N ILE A 381 3.82 15.42 5.51
CA ILE A 381 3.01 16.55 6.01
C ILE A 381 3.16 16.68 7.53
N ALA A 382 3.06 15.58 8.28
CA ALA A 382 3.21 15.60 9.73
C ALA A 382 4.59 16.14 10.17
N LEU A 383 5.66 15.80 9.46
CA LEU A 383 6.99 16.37 9.70
C LEU A 383 7.03 17.89 9.43
N CYS A 384 6.42 18.34 8.33
CA CYS A 384 6.33 19.77 8.00
C CYS A 384 5.54 20.54 9.07
N GLU A 385 4.40 20.02 9.52
CA GLU A 385 3.58 20.64 10.57
C GLU A 385 4.32 20.72 11.90
N LYS A 386 5.08 19.67 12.25
CA LYS A 386 5.95 19.68 13.43
C LYS A 386 7.00 20.79 13.33
N VAL A 387 7.71 20.90 12.21
CA VAL A 387 8.72 21.95 11.99
C VAL A 387 8.09 23.34 12.09
N GLN A 388 6.93 23.55 11.48
CA GLN A 388 6.21 24.82 11.55
C GLN A 388 5.90 25.19 13.02
N LYS A 389 5.31 24.27 13.78
CA LYS A 389 4.95 24.47 15.19
C LYS A 389 6.18 24.74 16.06
N ASP A 390 7.28 24.01 15.83
CA ASP A 390 8.53 24.20 16.55
C ASP A 390 9.16 25.57 16.22
N CYS A 391 9.05 26.05 14.98
CA CYS A 391 9.49 27.41 14.61
C CYS A 391 8.63 28.49 15.29
N GLU A 392 7.31 28.32 15.31
CA GLU A 392 6.37 29.24 15.98
C GLU A 392 6.68 29.36 17.47
N ALA A 393 7.01 28.25 18.13
CA ALA A 393 7.42 28.24 19.53
C ALA A 393 8.75 29.00 19.81
N LEU A 394 9.60 29.15 18.80
CA LEU A 394 10.91 29.82 18.93
C LEU A 394 10.87 31.32 18.63
N VAL A 395 9.76 31.87 18.13
CA VAL A 395 9.67 33.31 17.74
C VAL A 395 10.04 34.24 18.89
N GLY A 396 9.58 33.95 20.12
CA GLY A 396 9.91 34.75 21.30
C GLY A 396 11.41 34.73 21.64
N ALA A 397 12.02 33.53 21.62
CA ALA A 397 13.45 33.37 21.87
C ALA A 397 14.30 34.03 20.76
N ALA A 398 13.83 34.00 19.51
CA ALA A 398 14.46 34.68 18.39
C ALA A 398 14.46 36.21 18.55
N ALA A 399 13.37 36.80 19.04
CA ALA A 399 13.33 38.24 19.32
C ALA A 399 14.33 38.66 20.40
N VAL A 400 14.41 37.90 21.50
CA VAL A 400 15.33 38.20 22.61
C VAL A 400 16.80 38.05 22.20
N SER A 401 17.13 36.98 21.48
CA SER A 401 18.50 36.75 21.01
C SER A 401 18.95 37.79 19.99
N GLN A 402 18.07 38.25 19.09
CA GLN A 402 18.41 39.31 18.15
C GLN A 402 18.74 40.62 18.90
N LYS A 403 17.90 41.00 19.87
CA LYS A 403 18.16 42.17 20.71
C LYS A 403 19.51 42.07 21.41
N PHE A 404 19.85 40.89 21.94
CA PHE A 404 21.15 40.65 22.56
C PHE A 404 22.31 40.88 21.59
N LEU A 405 22.23 40.37 20.37
CA LEU A 405 23.26 40.55 19.35
C LEU A 405 23.45 42.04 18.99
N ASP A 406 22.34 42.75 18.80
CA ASP A 406 22.34 44.18 18.45
C ASP A 406 22.94 45.03 19.59
N ASP A 407 22.51 44.80 20.83
CA ASP A 407 23.04 45.50 21.99
C ASP A 407 24.51 45.15 22.24
N ARG A 408 24.90 43.88 22.10
CA ARG A 408 26.30 43.47 22.26
C ARG A 408 27.19 44.22 21.28
N LYS A 409 26.76 44.36 20.03
CA LYS A 409 27.48 45.14 19.00
C LYS A 409 27.58 46.61 19.41
N ARG A 410 26.45 47.26 19.70
CA ARG A 410 26.38 48.67 20.13
C ARG A 410 27.29 48.96 21.32
N LEU A 411 27.27 48.10 22.33
CA LEU A 411 28.04 48.27 23.56
C LEU A 411 29.52 47.99 23.38
N THR A 412 29.88 47.03 22.52
CA THR A 412 31.28 46.78 22.13
C THR A 412 31.87 48.01 21.42
N GLU A 413 31.11 48.64 20.52
CA GLU A 413 31.48 49.89 19.86
C GLU A 413 31.62 51.03 20.87
N GLY A 414 30.69 51.14 21.82
CA GLY A 414 30.74 52.11 22.92
C GLY A 414 31.98 51.97 23.80
N LEU A 415 32.36 50.74 24.15
CA LEU A 415 33.57 50.44 24.91
C LEU A 415 34.84 50.78 24.12
N SER A 416 34.86 50.49 22.81
CA SER A 416 35.94 50.88 21.91
C SER A 416 36.09 52.40 21.82
N ALA A 417 34.98 53.16 21.75
CA ALA A 417 35.01 54.61 21.75
C ALA A 417 35.57 55.18 23.06
N LEU A 418 35.20 54.61 24.20
CA LEU A 418 35.71 55.03 25.52
C LEU A 418 37.24 54.86 25.62
N ARG A 419 37.78 53.77 25.08
CA ARG A 419 39.25 53.52 25.04
C ARG A 419 40.04 54.55 24.23
N LYS A 420 39.39 55.29 23.33
CA LYS A 420 40.03 56.34 22.52
C LYS A 420 40.10 57.70 23.23
N LEU A 421 39.44 57.86 24.38
CA LEU A 421 39.49 59.10 25.14
C LEU A 421 40.85 59.29 25.83
N PRO A 422 41.35 60.55 25.98
CA PRO A 422 42.60 60.82 26.69
C PRO A 422 42.63 60.26 28.12
N ALA A 423 41.48 60.22 28.80
CA ALA A 423 41.34 59.71 30.16
C ALA A 423 41.49 58.18 30.27
N ALA A 424 41.46 57.43 29.17
CA ALA A 424 41.47 55.96 29.18
C ALA A 424 42.68 55.37 29.92
N ALA A 425 43.85 56.03 29.85
CA ALA A 425 45.06 55.59 30.55
C ALA A 425 44.92 55.60 32.09
N GLN A 426 44.01 56.39 32.65
CA GLN A 426 43.72 56.45 34.09
C GLN A 426 42.53 55.56 34.48
N MET A 427 41.89 54.89 33.51
CA MET A 427 40.66 54.10 33.71
C MET A 427 40.88 52.59 33.53
N GLY A 428 42.13 52.10 33.55
CA GLY A 428 42.46 50.71 33.21
C GLY A 428 41.63 49.65 33.96
N GLU A 429 41.43 49.81 35.26
CA GLU A 429 40.60 48.91 36.06
C GLU A 429 39.11 48.98 35.70
N VAL A 430 38.58 50.18 35.43
CA VAL A 430 37.18 50.36 35.00
C VAL A 430 36.96 49.72 33.64
N LEU A 431 37.88 49.94 32.69
CA LEU A 431 37.83 49.31 31.37
C LEU A 431 37.89 47.78 31.47
N GLY A 432 38.75 47.24 32.34
CA GLY A 432 38.83 45.80 32.59
C GLY A 432 37.56 45.22 33.21
N ALA A 433 36.88 45.96 34.09
CA ALA A 433 35.59 45.54 34.63
C ALA A 433 34.50 45.49 33.55
N LEU A 434 34.44 46.49 32.65
CA LEU A 434 33.51 46.52 31.52
C LEU A 434 33.80 45.36 30.52
N ASP A 435 35.06 45.03 30.28
CA ASP A 435 35.44 43.84 29.51
C ASP A 435 34.95 42.55 30.16
N GLY A 436 35.05 42.46 31.48
CA GLY A 436 34.50 41.38 32.27
C GLY A 436 32.99 41.22 32.03
N LEU A 437 32.22 42.30 32.12
CA LEU A 437 30.77 42.29 31.86
C LEU A 437 30.43 41.82 30.44
N LEU A 438 31.16 42.32 29.44
CA LEU A 438 30.96 41.93 28.03
C LEU A 438 31.27 40.45 27.80
N SER A 439 32.35 39.94 28.41
CA SER A 439 32.74 38.53 28.34
C SER A 439 31.67 37.63 28.96
N GLU A 440 31.18 38.02 30.13
CA GLU A 440 30.24 37.25 30.94
C GLU A 440 28.82 37.24 30.34
N ALA A 441 28.42 38.34 29.69
CA ALA A 441 27.27 38.38 28.80
C ALA A 441 27.40 37.38 27.65
N GLY A 442 28.58 37.32 27.03
CA GLY A 442 28.89 36.39 25.94
C GLY A 442 28.84 34.92 26.37
N LYS A 443 29.34 34.58 27.57
CA LYS A 443 29.30 33.20 28.09
C LYS A 443 27.88 32.70 28.35
N ARG A 444 27.00 33.55 28.89
CA ARG A 444 25.59 33.21 29.13
C ARG A 444 24.80 32.99 27.85
N ALA A 445 25.14 33.77 26.83
CA ALA A 445 24.59 33.65 25.49
C ALA A 445 25.30 32.59 24.62
N ALA A 446 26.11 31.70 25.22
CA ALA A 446 26.79 30.62 24.53
C ALA A 446 26.30 29.24 25.02
N GLY A 447 26.65 28.18 24.28
CA GLY A 447 26.29 26.80 24.60
C GLY A 447 25.09 26.26 23.80
N GLU A 448 24.71 25.01 24.06
CA GLU A 448 23.59 24.32 23.37
C GLU A 448 22.23 24.88 23.76
N THR A 449 22.10 25.41 24.99
CA THR A 449 20.91 26.11 25.49
C THR A 449 21.30 27.51 26.00
N PRO A 450 21.44 28.50 25.11
CA PRO A 450 21.86 29.84 25.51
C PRO A 450 20.79 30.57 26.32
N ASP A 451 21.20 31.21 27.42
CA ASP A 451 20.32 32.09 28.21
C ASP A 451 20.48 33.53 27.71
N TRP A 452 19.83 33.82 26.57
CA TRP A 452 19.80 35.17 25.98
C TRP A 452 19.25 36.23 26.93
N PRO A 453 18.15 35.98 27.66
CA PRO A 453 17.71 36.88 28.72
C PRO A 453 18.82 37.19 29.74
N ALA A 454 19.63 36.20 30.16
CA ALA A 454 20.75 36.41 31.08
C ALA A 454 21.86 37.23 30.44
N GLY A 455 22.25 36.90 29.21
CA GLY A 455 23.21 37.72 28.47
C GLY A 455 22.77 39.18 28.39
N GLN A 456 21.48 39.42 28.14
CA GLN A 456 20.91 40.76 27.99
C GLN A 456 20.96 41.59 29.28
N GLU A 457 20.77 40.98 30.45
CA GLU A 457 20.94 41.68 31.73
C GLU A 457 22.38 42.15 31.95
N TRP A 458 23.36 41.32 31.58
CA TRP A 458 24.77 41.70 31.69
C TRP A 458 25.14 42.80 30.70
N LEU A 459 24.54 42.82 29.50
CA LEU A 459 24.67 43.94 28.58
C LEU A 459 24.03 45.22 29.14
N ALA A 460 22.90 45.14 29.85
CA ALA A 460 22.32 46.31 30.50
C ALA A 460 23.23 46.90 31.59
N ARG A 461 23.91 46.04 32.36
CA ARG A 461 24.96 46.47 33.31
C ARG A 461 26.13 47.12 32.59
N LEU A 462 26.58 46.53 31.49
CA LEU A 462 27.64 47.11 30.66
C LEU A 462 27.23 48.51 30.14
N ASP A 463 25.98 48.72 29.72
CA ASP A 463 25.48 50.03 29.27
C ASP A 463 25.49 51.06 30.41
N SER A 464 25.06 50.66 31.61
CA SER A 464 25.11 51.50 32.80
C SER A 464 26.55 51.84 33.21
N GLY A 465 27.42 50.84 33.26
CA GLY A 465 28.85 51.01 33.55
C GLY A 465 29.56 51.86 32.50
N LEU A 466 29.20 51.74 31.22
CA LEU A 466 29.69 52.62 30.15
C LEU A 466 29.26 54.08 30.38
N THR A 467 28.03 54.29 30.85
CA THR A 467 27.55 55.64 31.20
C THR A 467 28.33 56.21 32.38
N ALA A 468 28.52 55.44 33.46
CA ALA A 468 29.34 55.85 34.60
C ALA A 468 30.80 56.12 34.21
N ALA A 469 31.38 55.28 33.35
CA ALA A 469 32.73 55.44 32.86
C ALA A 469 32.89 56.68 31.97
N ARG A 470 31.87 57.06 31.18
CA ARG A 470 31.87 58.33 30.44
C ARG A 470 31.85 59.54 31.38
N THR A 471 31.08 59.47 32.46
CA THR A 471 31.07 60.51 33.51
C THR A 471 32.45 60.60 34.18
N LEU A 472 33.04 59.46 34.57
CA LEU A 472 34.40 59.44 35.12
C LEU A 472 35.42 60.01 34.13
N ALA A 473 35.33 59.70 32.84
CA ALA A 473 36.21 60.28 31.84
C ALA A 473 36.08 61.80 31.73
N ALA A 474 34.86 62.35 31.92
CA ALA A 474 34.61 63.77 31.99
C ALA A 474 35.18 64.39 33.28
N ASP A 475 34.99 63.74 34.44
CA ASP A 475 35.50 64.22 35.73
C ASP A 475 37.04 64.18 35.79
N LEU A 476 37.65 63.15 35.19
CA LEU A 476 39.10 63.04 35.06
C LEU A 476 39.69 64.12 34.16
N LYS A 477 38.91 64.76 33.29
CA LYS A 477 39.38 65.85 32.43
C LYS A 477 39.93 67.01 33.27
N ASP A 478 39.25 67.38 34.36
CA ASP A 478 39.66 68.46 35.24
C ASP A 478 40.91 68.09 36.04
N ALA A 479 40.96 66.86 36.57
CA ALA A 479 42.14 66.34 37.27
C ALA A 479 43.37 66.22 36.35
N MET A 480 43.16 65.83 35.09
CA MET A 480 44.21 65.77 34.06
C MET A 480 44.67 67.16 33.64
N ALA A 481 43.76 68.12 33.49
CA ALA A 481 44.12 69.52 33.22
C ALA A 481 44.95 70.10 34.38
N ALA A 482 44.56 69.80 35.63
CA ALA A 482 45.32 70.18 36.82
C ALA A 482 46.71 69.51 36.85
N ARG A 483 46.82 68.24 36.45
CA ARG A 483 48.09 67.53 36.31
C ARG A 483 48.99 68.15 35.22
N GLN A 484 48.41 68.53 34.08
CA GLN A 484 49.16 69.14 32.99
C GLN A 484 49.64 70.54 33.37
N ALA A 485 48.77 71.35 34.00
CA ALA A 485 49.14 72.65 34.57
C ALA A 485 50.23 72.52 35.64
N ALA A 486 50.16 71.50 36.49
CA ALA A 486 51.19 71.17 37.47
C ALA A 486 52.54 70.80 36.83
N GLN A 487 52.54 70.03 35.73
CA GLN A 487 53.77 69.66 35.02
C GLN A 487 54.40 70.87 34.30
N SER A 488 53.59 71.78 33.77
CA SER A 488 54.05 72.97 33.04
C SER A 488 54.32 74.19 33.91
N ALA A 489 54.11 74.12 35.23
CA ALA A 489 54.28 75.27 36.12
C ALA A 489 55.72 75.81 36.09
N ALA A 490 55.91 77.01 35.55
CA ALA A 490 57.22 77.62 35.33
C ALA A 490 57.48 78.80 36.28
N THR A 491 56.45 79.29 36.96
CA THR A 491 56.51 80.40 37.91
C THR A 491 55.78 80.06 39.22
N PRO A 492 56.07 80.78 40.33
CA PRO A 492 55.29 80.65 41.57
C PRO A 492 53.79 80.94 41.38
N GLY A 493 53.43 81.83 40.44
CA GLY A 493 52.03 82.10 40.09
C GLY A 493 51.33 80.91 39.41
N ASP A 494 52.06 80.15 38.59
CA ASP A 494 51.53 78.92 37.98
C ASP A 494 51.31 77.83 39.03
N VAL A 495 52.21 77.71 40.01
CA VAL A 495 52.06 76.79 41.15
C VAL A 495 50.80 77.14 41.96
N ALA A 496 50.57 78.42 42.26
CA ALA A 496 49.38 78.85 43.02
C ALA A 496 48.06 78.50 42.30
N LYS A 497 47.98 78.70 40.98
CA LYS A 497 46.82 78.32 40.16
C LYS A 497 46.58 76.81 40.13
N ALA A 498 47.66 76.02 40.01
CA ALA A 498 47.57 74.56 40.05
C ALA A 498 47.08 74.05 41.41
N VAL A 499 47.55 74.66 42.52
CA VAL A 499 47.07 74.36 43.87
C VAL A 499 45.61 74.70 44.06
N GLU A 500 45.14 75.83 43.54
CA GLU A 500 43.72 76.22 43.60
C GLU A 500 42.84 75.18 42.90
N SER A 501 43.24 74.75 41.69
CA SER A 501 42.53 73.72 40.93
C SER A 501 42.49 72.37 41.67
N LEU A 502 43.62 71.94 42.25
CA LEU A 502 43.70 70.68 43.01
C LEU A 502 42.95 70.73 44.34
N ARG A 503 42.90 71.88 45.00
CA ARG A 503 42.07 72.09 46.20
C ARG A 503 40.58 72.05 45.88
N ALA A 504 40.16 72.62 44.75
CA ALA A 504 38.79 72.52 44.27
C ALA A 504 38.42 71.06 44.00
N GLU A 505 39.33 70.27 43.42
CA GLU A 505 39.12 68.84 43.19
C GLU A 505 39.03 68.04 44.50
N ALA A 506 39.89 68.34 45.47
CA ALA A 506 39.82 67.74 46.81
C ALA A 506 38.48 68.07 47.53
N LEU A 507 37.96 69.29 47.35
CA LEU A 507 36.64 69.70 47.87
C LEU A 507 35.51 68.91 47.21
N LYS A 508 35.56 68.69 45.89
CA LYS A 508 34.57 67.84 45.19
C LYS A 508 34.56 66.43 45.79
N LEU A 509 35.72 65.80 45.98
CA LEU A 509 35.85 64.46 46.58
C LEU A 509 35.32 64.41 48.02
N GLU A 510 35.48 65.48 48.80
CA GLU A 510 35.03 65.54 50.20
C GLU A 510 33.50 65.73 50.34
N ALA A 511 32.85 66.26 49.29
CA ALA A 511 31.41 66.41 49.21
C ALA A 511 30.66 65.11 48.85
N GLU A 512 31.39 64.07 48.47
CA GLU A 512 30.80 62.82 47.99
C GLU A 512 30.25 61.95 49.14
N PRO A 513 29.22 61.12 48.87
CA PRO A 513 28.71 60.15 49.85
C PRO A 513 29.80 59.19 50.36
N CYS A 514 30.79 58.89 49.54
CA CYS A 514 31.92 58.02 49.85
C CYS A 514 33.10 58.72 50.54
N LYS A 515 32.93 59.95 51.05
CA LYS A 515 34.00 60.76 51.67
C LYS A 515 34.84 60.03 52.73
N ALA A 516 34.26 59.10 53.49
CA ALA A 516 35.00 58.31 54.48
C ALA A 516 36.07 57.42 53.83
N LEU A 517 35.77 56.88 52.64
CA LEU A 517 36.71 56.11 51.83
C LEU A 517 37.71 56.98 51.09
N LEU A 518 37.50 58.29 50.99
CA LEU A 518 38.38 59.23 50.27
C LEU A 518 39.23 60.09 51.22
N ALA A 519 39.03 59.95 52.54
CA ALA A 519 39.57 60.86 53.54
C ALA A 519 41.11 60.96 53.51
N GLU A 520 41.79 59.82 53.30
CA GLU A 520 43.27 59.80 53.27
C GLU A 520 43.82 60.43 51.98
N GLU A 521 43.20 60.18 50.83
CA GLU A 521 43.53 60.84 49.56
C GLU A 521 43.33 62.36 49.66
N VAL A 522 42.17 62.82 50.13
CA VAL A 522 41.85 64.26 50.29
C VAL A 522 42.86 64.93 51.23
N LYS A 523 43.17 64.30 52.36
CA LYS A 523 44.19 64.78 53.31
C LYS A 523 45.57 64.88 52.66
N THR A 524 45.97 63.86 51.90
CA THR A 524 47.30 63.82 51.26
C THR A 524 47.40 64.82 50.10
N ILE A 525 46.32 65.05 49.35
CA ILE A 525 46.24 66.12 48.33
C ILE A 525 46.48 67.48 48.97
N ARG A 526 45.81 67.78 50.10
CA ARG A 526 45.98 69.06 50.82
C ARG A 526 47.41 69.26 51.28
N LEU A 527 48.01 68.23 51.88
CA LEU A 527 49.40 68.27 52.33
C LEU A 527 50.38 68.50 51.17
N ALA A 528 50.18 67.81 50.05
CA ALA A 528 51.01 67.98 48.86
C ALA A 528 50.84 69.37 48.23
N CYS A 529 49.63 69.93 48.24
CA CYS A 529 49.38 71.31 47.82
C CYS A 529 50.07 72.34 48.74
N GLU A 530 50.07 72.13 50.06
CA GLU A 530 50.79 72.98 51.02
C GLU A 530 52.31 72.91 50.82
N GLN A 531 52.84 71.70 50.60
CA GLN A 531 54.25 71.49 50.28
C GLN A 531 54.64 72.18 48.96
N ALA A 532 53.78 72.13 47.94
CA ALA A 532 54.01 72.82 46.68
C ALA A 532 54.09 74.35 46.86
N LEU A 533 53.17 74.96 47.62
CA LEU A 533 53.21 76.39 47.94
C LEU A 533 54.47 76.77 48.72
N ALA A 534 54.85 75.97 49.72
CA ALA A 534 56.03 76.21 50.54
C ALA A 534 57.33 76.17 49.71
N LYS A 535 57.42 75.26 48.73
CA LYS A 535 58.57 75.15 47.82
C LYS A 535 58.62 76.24 46.74
N ALA A 536 57.48 76.78 46.36
CA ALA A 536 57.38 77.87 45.39
C ALA A 536 57.56 79.27 45.99
N ALA A 537 57.52 79.40 47.33
CA ALA A 537 57.80 80.66 48.01
C ALA A 537 59.30 81.00 47.96
N PRO A 538 59.68 82.29 47.81
CA PRO A 538 61.07 82.72 47.90
C PRO A 538 61.63 82.47 49.30
N GLY A 539 62.83 81.87 49.39
CA GLY A 539 63.48 81.58 50.67
C GLY A 539 63.95 82.85 51.40
N THR A 540 63.86 82.86 52.73
CA THR A 540 64.41 83.93 53.58
C THR A 540 65.94 83.97 53.61
N ASP A 541 66.59 82.98 53.01
CA ASP A 541 68.03 82.74 52.91
C ASP A 541 68.65 83.10 51.54
N GLY A 542 67.87 83.71 50.63
CA GLY A 542 68.35 84.14 49.31
C GLY A 542 68.38 83.05 48.23
N LYS A 543 67.88 81.84 48.53
CA LYS A 543 67.65 80.79 47.51
C LYS A 543 66.33 81.06 46.76
N GLY A 544 66.39 81.05 45.43
CA GLY A 544 65.22 81.17 44.57
C GLY A 544 64.23 80.00 44.76
N ALA A 545 63.00 80.17 44.26
CA ALA A 545 61.94 79.17 44.37
C ALA A 545 62.37 77.78 43.85
N ASP A 546 62.07 76.72 44.60
CA ASP A 546 62.35 75.32 44.27
C ASP A 546 61.20 74.73 43.45
N LEU A 547 61.10 75.21 42.21
CA LEU A 547 60.00 74.88 41.30
C LEU A 547 60.03 73.40 40.86
N GLU A 548 61.14 72.69 40.98
CA GLU A 548 61.20 71.26 40.67
C GLU A 548 60.46 70.43 41.74
N HIS A 549 60.77 70.64 43.01
CA HIS A 549 60.08 69.94 44.09
C HIS A 549 58.62 70.38 44.22
N ALA A 550 58.30 71.65 43.95
CA ALA A 550 56.92 72.11 43.87
C ALA A 550 56.14 71.34 42.79
N ARG A 551 56.70 71.19 41.58
CA ARG A 551 56.09 70.39 40.51
C ARG A 551 55.93 68.92 40.88
N LYS A 552 56.89 68.32 41.60
CA LYS A 552 56.79 66.93 42.08
C LYS A 552 55.65 66.76 43.09
N ALA A 553 55.50 67.69 44.03
CA ALA A 553 54.40 67.70 44.99
C ALA A 553 53.03 67.92 44.31
N LEU A 554 52.94 68.83 43.33
CA LEU A 554 51.73 69.00 42.52
C LEU A 554 51.40 67.77 41.69
N ALA A 555 52.40 67.09 41.10
CA ALA A 555 52.20 65.86 40.36
C ALA A 555 51.68 64.73 41.26
N GLN A 556 52.15 64.66 42.51
CA GLN A 556 51.64 63.74 43.53
C GLN A 556 50.17 64.08 43.88
N ALA A 557 49.86 65.35 44.16
CA ALA A 557 48.51 65.81 44.44
C ALA A 557 47.54 65.53 43.27
N ALA A 558 47.95 65.79 42.03
CA ALA A 558 47.15 65.51 40.84
C ALA A 558 46.96 64.01 40.60
N GLY A 559 47.99 63.20 40.88
CA GLY A 559 47.88 61.73 40.84
C GLY A 559 46.87 61.20 41.87
N LEU A 560 46.90 61.75 43.09
CA LEU A 560 45.95 61.39 44.15
C LEU A 560 44.53 61.87 43.87
N ALA A 561 44.35 63.06 43.26
CA ALA A 561 43.05 63.54 42.85
C ALA A 561 42.41 62.63 41.79
N ALA A 562 43.20 62.21 40.79
CA ALA A 562 42.77 61.23 39.80
C ALA A 562 42.45 59.86 40.43
N ALA A 563 43.28 59.39 41.38
CA ALA A 563 43.03 58.15 42.12
C ALA A 563 41.75 58.21 42.97
N GLY A 564 41.50 59.35 43.61
CA GLY A 564 40.29 59.63 44.38
C GLY A 564 39.03 59.62 43.52
N GLN A 565 39.07 60.23 42.33
CA GLN A 565 37.96 60.14 41.36
C GLN A 565 37.71 58.70 40.90
N GLY A 566 38.79 57.91 40.71
CA GLY A 566 38.67 56.48 40.42
C GLY A 566 38.00 55.67 41.55
N ILE A 567 38.36 55.93 42.82
CA ILE A 567 37.72 55.29 43.98
C ILE A 567 36.24 55.67 44.07
N ARG A 568 35.93 56.97 43.96
CA ARG A 568 34.57 57.50 43.97
C ARG A 568 33.69 56.81 42.92
N ALA A 569 34.14 56.78 41.67
CA ALA A 569 33.38 56.17 40.58
C ALA A 569 33.11 54.67 40.82
N ARG A 570 34.10 53.92 41.32
CA ARG A 570 33.93 52.50 41.66
C ARG A 570 32.97 52.28 42.83
N GLN A 571 33.00 53.14 43.84
CA GLN A 571 32.06 53.05 44.96
C GLN A 571 30.62 53.31 44.50
N LEU A 572 30.40 54.35 43.67
CA LEU A 572 29.07 54.64 43.14
C LEU A 572 28.54 53.52 42.26
N ASP A 573 29.39 52.92 41.42
CA ASP A 573 29.04 51.76 40.59
C ASP A 573 28.67 50.53 41.44
N PHE A 574 29.48 50.24 42.47
CA PHE A 574 29.19 49.19 43.44
C PHE A 574 27.87 49.42 44.19
N ASP A 575 27.64 50.63 44.71
CA ASP A 575 26.45 50.96 45.49
C ASP A 575 25.18 50.82 44.62
N ALA A 576 25.25 51.25 43.36
CA ALA A 576 24.16 51.08 42.41
C ALA A 576 23.87 49.59 42.13
N ALA A 577 24.89 48.78 41.87
CA ALA A 577 24.76 47.34 41.63
C ALA A 577 24.21 46.60 42.87
N LEU A 578 24.73 46.92 44.06
CA LEU A 578 24.27 46.35 45.33
C LEU A 578 22.81 46.69 45.61
N ALA A 579 22.41 47.96 45.41
CA ALA A 579 21.04 48.40 45.63
C ALA A 579 20.04 47.65 44.74
N GLN A 580 20.39 47.45 43.46
CA GLN A 580 19.58 46.68 42.53
C GLN A 580 19.44 45.22 42.97
N SER A 581 20.56 44.57 43.33
CA SER A 581 20.55 43.16 43.74
C SER A 581 19.76 42.94 45.03
N ARG A 582 19.94 43.82 46.04
CA ARG A 582 19.15 43.79 47.29
C ARG A 582 17.66 43.98 47.05
N GLN A 583 17.27 44.85 46.11
CA GLN A 583 15.87 45.02 45.77
C GLN A 583 15.25 43.74 45.19
N ARG A 584 15.96 43.06 44.26
CA ARG A 584 15.51 41.78 43.70
C ARG A 584 15.47 40.68 44.75
N GLN A 585 16.49 40.57 45.59
CA GLN A 585 16.53 39.66 46.72
C GLN A 585 15.31 39.86 47.63
N LYS A 586 14.99 41.10 47.99
CA LYS A 586 13.83 41.41 48.84
C LYS A 586 12.53 40.92 48.23
N VAL A 587 12.32 41.14 46.93
CA VAL A 587 11.13 40.66 46.21
C VAL A 587 11.05 39.13 46.24
N LEU A 588 12.16 38.43 45.98
CA LEU A 588 12.21 36.97 46.03
C LEU A 588 11.95 36.41 47.43
N VAL A 589 12.56 36.99 48.47
CA VAL A 589 12.38 36.55 49.86
C VAL A 589 10.93 36.72 50.30
N GLU A 590 10.27 37.81 49.95
CA GLU A 590 8.84 37.98 50.27
C GLU A 590 7.97 36.99 49.49
N ARG A 591 8.22 36.82 48.19
CA ARG A 591 7.48 35.87 47.35
C ARG A 591 7.61 34.44 47.89
N ALA A 592 8.80 34.04 48.31
CA ALA A 592 9.11 32.71 48.85
C ALA A 592 8.42 32.38 50.18
N LYS A 593 7.70 33.31 50.81
CA LYS A 593 6.92 33.02 52.03
C LYS A 593 5.54 32.40 51.72
N THR A 594 5.08 32.48 50.47
CA THR A 594 3.67 32.24 50.14
C THR A 594 3.47 31.06 49.18
N GLY A 595 2.42 30.27 49.42
CA GLY A 595 1.94 29.25 48.47
C GLY A 595 3.02 28.30 47.95
N SER A 596 2.96 28.01 46.66
CA SER A 596 3.94 27.15 45.95
C SER A 596 5.34 27.77 45.87
N PHE A 597 5.48 29.09 46.05
CA PHE A 597 6.77 29.79 46.03
C PHE A 597 7.66 29.45 47.23
N GLN A 598 7.13 28.79 48.27
CA GLN A 598 7.94 28.27 49.38
C GLN A 598 9.06 27.33 48.94
N ALA A 599 8.93 26.69 47.77
CA ALA A 599 10.00 25.90 47.14
C ALA A 599 11.28 26.73 46.87
N LEU A 600 11.17 28.07 46.76
CA LEU A 600 12.30 28.97 46.53
C LEU A 600 13.05 29.38 47.80
N ALA A 601 12.54 29.07 49.00
CA ALA A 601 13.10 29.58 50.26
C ALA A 601 14.60 29.27 50.40
N SER A 602 15.01 28.06 50.04
CA SER A 602 16.42 27.63 50.07
C SER A 602 17.30 28.35 49.06
N GLN A 603 16.75 28.76 47.91
CA GLN A 603 17.50 29.56 46.92
C GLN A 603 17.60 31.02 47.37
N ALA A 604 16.50 31.61 47.86
CA ALA A 604 16.47 32.98 48.35
C ALA A 604 17.41 33.21 49.55
N ALA A 605 17.52 32.22 50.45
CA ALA A 605 18.41 32.30 51.62
C ALA A 605 19.91 32.37 51.26
N LYS A 606 20.32 31.82 50.10
CA LYS A 606 21.73 31.83 49.65
C LYS A 606 22.20 33.22 49.20
N LEU A 607 21.28 34.15 48.95
CA LEU A 607 21.59 35.48 48.41
C LEU A 607 22.21 36.42 49.45
N GLN A 608 21.73 36.35 50.69
CA GLN A 608 22.17 37.22 51.77
C GLN A 608 23.69 37.15 52.02
N PRO A 609 24.30 35.95 52.23
CA PRO A 609 25.74 35.88 52.48
C PRO A 609 26.60 36.37 51.32
N LEU A 610 26.14 36.25 50.06
CA LEU A 610 26.85 36.77 48.89
C LEU A 610 26.88 38.30 48.90
N LEU A 611 25.74 38.93 49.19
CA LEU A 611 25.61 40.39 49.24
C LEU A 611 26.35 41.01 50.44
N ASP A 612 26.35 40.33 51.58
CA ASP A 612 27.10 40.77 52.75
C ASP A 612 28.61 40.68 52.52
N GLY A 613 29.11 39.59 51.91
CA GLY A 613 30.50 39.47 51.49
C GLY A 613 30.93 40.51 50.45
N ALA A 614 30.00 40.94 49.58
CA ALA A 614 30.24 42.01 48.64
C ALA A 614 30.47 43.37 49.33
N VAL A 615 29.67 43.68 50.36
CA VAL A 615 29.81 44.91 51.16
C VAL A 615 31.15 44.92 51.92
N GLU A 616 31.52 43.79 52.52
CA GLU A 616 32.81 43.66 53.23
C GLU A 616 34.01 43.90 52.29
N SER A 617 33.95 43.33 51.08
CA SER A 617 34.98 43.53 50.04
C SER A 617 35.05 45.00 49.57
N ALA A 618 33.92 45.66 49.38
CA ALA A 618 33.89 47.08 48.99
C ALA A 618 34.47 47.99 50.08
N GLY A 619 34.22 47.69 51.36
CA GLY A 619 34.77 48.44 52.50
C GLY A 619 36.30 48.43 52.57
N THR A 620 36.95 47.42 52.00
CA THR A 620 38.42 47.33 51.87
C THR A 620 38.94 47.81 50.50
N ARG A 621 38.08 48.47 49.70
CA ARG A 621 38.34 48.92 48.33
C ARG A 621 38.66 47.79 47.34
N ALA A 622 38.35 46.53 47.68
CA ALA A 622 38.48 45.37 46.80
C ALA A 622 37.28 45.28 45.83
N TYR A 623 37.09 46.32 45.02
CA TYR A 623 35.90 46.49 44.17
C TYR A 623 35.72 45.38 43.14
N ALA A 624 36.81 44.80 42.61
CA ALA A 624 36.72 43.67 41.69
C ALA A 624 36.08 42.44 42.37
N THR A 625 36.50 42.13 43.61
CA THR A 625 35.92 41.05 44.42
C THR A 625 34.48 41.37 44.82
N ALA A 626 34.21 42.61 45.24
CA ALA A 626 32.88 43.07 45.62
C ALA A 626 31.87 42.94 44.48
N LEU A 627 32.20 43.46 43.30
CA LEU A 627 31.34 43.37 42.11
C LEU A 627 31.19 41.91 41.62
N SER A 628 32.23 41.08 41.76
CA SER A 628 32.13 39.65 41.48
C SER A 628 31.14 38.94 42.41
N ALA A 629 31.10 39.30 43.70
CA ALA A 629 30.15 38.74 44.66
C ALA A 629 28.71 39.21 44.38
N VAL A 630 28.50 40.49 44.02
CA VAL A 630 27.19 40.98 43.54
C VAL A 630 26.74 40.22 42.29
N ALA A 631 27.65 39.99 41.33
CA ALA A 631 27.34 39.22 40.14
C ALA A 631 26.90 37.77 40.44
N GLN A 632 27.56 37.09 41.38
CA GLN A 632 27.15 35.76 41.84
C GLN A 632 25.79 35.78 42.53
N ALA A 633 25.52 36.80 43.35
CA ALA A 633 24.21 36.99 43.98
C ALA A 633 23.13 37.18 42.91
N ASP A 634 23.39 38.00 41.90
CA ASP A 634 22.43 38.24 40.83
C ASP A 634 22.16 37.02 39.94
N GLU A 635 23.16 36.15 39.73
CA GLU A 635 22.96 34.88 39.03
C GLU A 635 22.05 33.94 39.82
N ALA A 636 22.27 33.84 41.13
CA ALA A 636 21.40 33.07 42.01
C ALA A 636 19.97 33.67 42.09
N VAL A 637 19.85 35.00 42.11
CA VAL A 637 18.57 35.71 42.04
C VAL A 637 17.83 35.34 40.76
N ARG A 638 18.51 35.41 39.61
CA ARG A 638 17.90 35.10 38.31
C ARG A 638 17.41 33.65 38.23
N ALA A 639 18.22 32.71 38.68
CA ALA A 639 17.83 31.31 38.74
C ALA A 639 16.55 31.12 39.59
N ALA A 640 16.45 31.84 40.71
CA ALA A 640 15.25 31.84 41.54
C ALA A 640 14.05 32.55 40.89
N GLU A 641 14.27 33.62 40.13
CA GLU A 641 13.21 34.30 39.35
C GLU A 641 12.66 33.41 38.23
N GLN A 642 13.52 32.72 37.47
CA GLN A 642 13.12 31.74 36.46
C GLN A 642 12.33 30.58 37.10
N ALA A 643 12.81 30.09 38.24
CA ALA A 643 12.08 29.10 39.02
C ALA A 643 10.72 29.64 39.49
N ALA A 644 10.63 30.92 39.88
CA ALA A 644 9.36 31.56 40.24
C ALA A 644 8.41 31.67 39.04
N GLU A 645 8.88 31.99 37.84
CA GLU A 645 8.05 31.98 36.63
C GLU A 645 7.53 30.58 36.32
N ALA A 646 8.37 29.56 36.45
CA ALA A 646 7.97 28.17 36.27
C ALA A 646 6.95 27.72 37.33
N ILE A 647 7.09 28.15 38.59
CA ILE A 647 6.10 27.93 39.65
C ILE A 647 4.78 28.63 39.31
N ALA A 648 4.80 29.86 38.82
CA ALA A 648 3.59 30.57 38.42
C ALA A 648 2.87 29.87 37.26
N ALA A 649 3.62 29.42 36.25
CA ALA A 649 3.07 28.65 35.13
C ALA A 649 2.50 27.29 35.59
N TYR A 650 3.15 26.65 36.55
CA TYR A 650 2.62 25.45 37.22
C TYR A 650 1.29 25.76 37.91
N ASP A 651 1.23 26.80 38.76
CA ASP A 651 0.04 27.12 39.55
C ASP A 651 -1.17 27.49 38.66
N LEU A 652 -0.92 28.17 37.53
CA LEU A 652 -1.93 28.52 36.53
C LEU A 652 -2.64 27.28 35.97
N ARG A 653 -1.93 26.15 35.87
CA ARG A 653 -2.48 24.87 35.38
C ARG A 653 -2.96 23.97 36.52
N ALA A 654 -2.16 23.82 37.57
CA ALA A 654 -2.44 22.92 38.68
C ALA A 654 -3.69 23.32 39.46
N THR A 655 -3.96 24.62 39.61
CA THR A 655 -5.12 25.12 40.37
C THR A 655 -6.45 24.74 39.68
N PRO A 656 -6.69 25.06 38.39
CA PRO A 656 -7.87 24.60 37.69
C PRO A 656 -8.01 23.07 37.65
N LEU A 657 -6.91 22.33 37.49
CA LEU A 657 -6.95 20.86 37.50
C LEU A 657 -7.34 20.29 38.87
N GLY A 658 -6.82 20.86 39.96
CA GLY A 658 -7.22 20.50 41.32
C GLY A 658 -8.70 20.80 41.59
N GLN A 659 -9.21 21.95 41.14
CA GLN A 659 -10.63 22.31 41.25
C GLN A 659 -11.52 21.37 40.43
N ARG A 660 -11.10 21.03 39.21
CA ARG A 660 -11.78 20.04 38.35
C ARG A 660 -11.80 18.67 39.01
N SER A 661 -10.67 18.22 39.56
CA SER A 661 -10.58 16.95 40.33
C SER A 661 -11.54 16.94 41.52
N ALA A 662 -11.60 18.01 42.32
CA ALA A 662 -12.52 18.10 43.45
C ALA A 662 -14.00 18.11 43.02
N THR A 663 -14.32 18.81 41.93
CA THR A 663 -15.66 18.85 41.35
C THR A 663 -16.08 17.47 40.87
N GLN A 664 -15.21 16.77 40.13
CA GLN A 664 -15.45 15.42 39.64
C GLN A 664 -15.59 14.40 40.78
N LYS A 665 -14.74 14.49 41.81
CA LYS A 665 -14.86 13.66 43.02
C LYS A 665 -16.22 13.84 43.70
N SER A 666 -16.68 15.07 43.82
CA SER A 666 -18.00 15.40 44.38
C SER A 666 -19.16 14.88 43.50
N ALA A 667 -18.93 14.77 42.19
CA ALA A 667 -19.86 14.14 41.25
C ALA A 667 -19.78 12.59 41.25
N GLY A 668 -18.89 11.99 42.06
CA GLY A 668 -18.75 10.54 42.22
C GLY A 668 -17.68 9.88 41.34
N ASP A 669 -16.87 10.65 40.63
CA ASP A 669 -15.81 10.11 39.76
C ASP A 669 -14.62 9.56 40.58
N LYS A 670 -13.99 8.49 40.08
CA LYS A 670 -12.81 7.85 40.70
C LYS A 670 -11.51 8.61 40.36
N VAL A 671 -11.33 9.77 40.96
CA VAL A 671 -10.22 10.70 40.66
C VAL A 671 -8.87 10.32 41.28
N GLN A 672 -8.75 9.19 41.98
CA GLN A 672 -7.55 8.85 42.78
C GLN A 672 -6.24 8.86 41.97
N ASP A 673 -6.28 8.37 40.73
CA ASP A 673 -5.11 8.37 39.84
C ASP A 673 -4.71 9.80 39.42
N ALA A 674 -5.69 10.66 39.13
CA ALA A 674 -5.45 12.07 38.84
C ALA A 674 -4.91 12.80 40.07
N GLU A 675 -5.48 12.56 41.26
CA GLU A 675 -4.99 13.13 42.53
C GLU A 675 -3.54 12.68 42.83
N LYS A 676 -3.19 11.43 42.55
CA LYS A 676 -1.81 10.92 42.68
C LYS A 676 -0.85 11.62 41.72
N LEU A 677 -1.27 11.86 40.48
CA LEU A 677 -0.48 12.60 39.49
C LEU A 677 -0.31 14.07 39.88
N LEU A 678 -1.37 14.73 40.38
CA LEU A 678 -1.29 16.10 40.93
C LEU A 678 -0.34 16.16 42.15
N ALA A 679 -0.35 15.15 43.02
CA ALA A 679 0.58 15.06 44.14
C ALA A 679 2.03 14.82 43.67
N THR A 680 2.22 14.01 42.63
CA THR A 680 3.53 13.80 41.99
C THR A 680 4.04 15.11 41.39
N ALA A 681 3.17 15.86 40.71
CA ALA A 681 3.48 17.16 40.13
C ALA A 681 3.89 18.17 41.22
N LYS A 682 3.16 18.19 42.35
CA LYS A 682 3.50 19.03 43.51
C LYS A 682 4.84 18.66 44.16
N THR A 683 5.15 17.38 44.23
CA THR A 683 6.45 16.89 44.77
C THR A 683 7.59 17.31 43.86
N ALA A 684 7.45 17.09 42.55
CA ALA A 684 8.42 17.54 41.56
C ALA A 684 8.62 19.07 41.60
N LEU A 685 7.55 19.85 41.79
CA LEU A 685 7.62 21.30 41.98
C LEU A 685 8.42 21.69 43.23
N ALA A 686 8.19 21.03 44.36
CA ALA A 686 8.92 21.30 45.61
C ALA A 686 10.43 21.04 45.48
N GLU A 687 10.80 20.14 44.57
CA GLU A 687 12.19 19.81 44.20
C GLU A 687 12.70 20.63 42.99
N LEU A 688 11.91 21.57 42.47
CA LEU A 688 12.20 22.41 41.30
C LEU A 688 12.43 21.61 39.99
N ARG A 689 11.86 20.41 39.87
CA ARG A 689 11.86 19.56 38.68
C ARG A 689 10.67 19.88 37.76
N PHE A 690 10.72 21.02 37.07
CA PHE A 690 9.58 21.57 36.32
C PHE A 690 9.10 20.71 35.14
N ALA A 691 10.01 20.04 34.43
CA ALA A 691 9.64 19.17 33.31
C ALA A 691 8.80 17.96 33.79
N ASP A 692 9.22 17.35 34.89
CA ASP A 692 8.49 16.24 35.52
C ASP A 692 7.15 16.70 36.07
N ALA A 693 7.10 17.89 36.69
CA ALA A 693 5.85 18.49 37.16
C ALA A 693 4.87 18.72 35.99
N ARG A 694 5.34 19.26 34.86
CA ARG A 694 4.51 19.50 33.67
C ARG A 694 3.96 18.19 33.11
N LYS A 695 4.81 17.18 32.95
CA LYS A 695 4.41 15.85 32.47
C LYS A 695 3.34 15.22 33.38
N ALA A 696 3.51 15.32 34.69
CA ALA A 696 2.52 14.83 35.64
C ALA A 696 1.19 15.60 35.57
N LEU A 697 1.21 16.92 35.33
CA LEU A 697 -0.01 17.71 35.07
C LEU A 697 -0.71 17.30 33.77
N ASP A 698 0.03 17.07 32.68
CA ASP A 698 -0.55 16.63 31.40
C ASP A 698 -1.25 15.27 31.55
N GLN A 699 -0.61 14.34 32.27
CA GLN A 699 -1.20 13.03 32.59
C GLN A 699 -2.42 13.15 33.50
N ALA A 700 -2.41 14.04 34.49
CA ALA A 700 -3.55 14.29 35.36
C ALA A 700 -4.74 14.87 34.56
N GLU A 701 -4.47 15.80 33.66
CA GLU A 701 -5.46 16.40 32.78
C GLU A 701 -6.12 15.36 31.86
N ALA A 702 -5.32 14.48 31.26
CA ALA A 702 -5.82 13.39 30.43
C ALA A 702 -6.75 12.45 31.22
N LYS A 703 -6.39 12.11 32.47
CA LYS A 703 -7.24 11.30 33.35
C LYS A 703 -8.55 11.98 33.69
N LEU A 704 -8.53 13.28 33.99
CA LEU A 704 -9.75 14.04 34.29
C LEU A 704 -10.66 14.20 33.07
N GLU A 705 -10.11 14.35 31.86
CA GLU A 705 -10.91 14.36 30.63
C GLU A 705 -11.51 12.98 30.33
N ALA A 706 -10.76 11.90 30.50
CA ALA A 706 -11.29 10.55 30.35
C ALA A 706 -12.45 10.25 31.33
N LEU A 707 -12.33 10.68 32.59
CA LEU A 707 -13.41 10.58 33.58
C LEU A 707 -14.64 11.41 33.17
N LYS A 708 -14.42 12.63 32.66
CA LYS A 708 -15.51 13.48 32.15
C LYS A 708 -16.25 12.81 31.00
N ILE A 709 -15.53 12.24 30.03
CA ILE A 709 -16.11 11.50 28.91
C ILE A 709 -16.96 10.34 29.44
N ALA A 710 -16.42 9.52 30.35
CA ALA A 710 -17.14 8.39 30.92
C ALA A 710 -18.41 8.80 31.67
N ARG A 711 -18.35 9.90 32.45
CA ARG A 711 -19.50 10.45 33.17
C ARG A 711 -20.57 10.98 32.22
N LEU A 712 -20.19 11.79 31.24
CA LEU A 712 -21.11 12.33 30.23
C LEU A 712 -21.77 11.21 29.43
N ALA A 713 -20.99 10.23 28.98
CA ALA A 713 -21.51 9.07 28.25
C ALA A 713 -22.48 8.23 29.10
N LYS A 714 -22.21 8.05 30.40
CA LYS A 714 -23.12 7.36 31.31
C LYS A 714 -24.44 8.13 31.52
N ALA A 715 -24.39 9.46 31.54
CA ALA A 715 -25.57 10.29 31.74
C ALA A 715 -26.41 10.43 30.45
N ASN A 716 -25.75 10.72 29.33
CA ASN A 716 -26.36 10.87 28.01
C ASN A 716 -25.32 10.60 26.90
N PRO A 717 -25.32 9.41 26.26
CA PRO A 717 -24.42 9.10 25.15
C PRO A 717 -24.53 10.04 23.93
N ALA A 718 -25.66 10.77 23.79
CA ALA A 718 -25.87 11.71 22.71
C ALA A 718 -25.30 13.11 22.99
N ASP A 719 -24.78 13.36 24.20
CA ASP A 719 -24.24 14.66 24.61
C ASP A 719 -23.11 15.13 23.68
N GLY A 720 -23.29 16.32 23.11
CA GLY A 720 -22.31 16.94 22.20
C GLY A 720 -20.97 17.26 22.85
N ASP A 721 -20.92 17.35 24.18
CA ASP A 721 -19.70 17.64 24.93
C ASP A 721 -18.73 16.47 24.97
N ILE A 722 -19.21 15.24 24.70
CA ILE A 722 -18.35 14.06 24.68
C ILE A 722 -17.35 14.17 23.53
N ALA A 723 -17.80 14.53 22.33
CA ALA A 723 -16.92 14.68 21.16
C ALA A 723 -15.88 15.79 21.37
N ARG A 724 -16.28 16.92 21.98
CA ARG A 724 -15.36 18.02 22.32
C ARG A 724 -14.31 17.61 23.35
N SER A 725 -14.72 16.83 24.35
CA SER A 725 -13.83 16.32 25.41
C SER A 725 -12.89 15.25 24.85
N ALA A 726 -13.35 14.38 23.95
CA ALA A 726 -12.51 13.41 23.25
C ALA A 726 -11.47 14.10 22.37
N GLU A 727 -11.85 15.15 21.63
CA GLU A 727 -10.90 15.93 20.82
C GLU A 727 -9.82 16.60 21.68
N SER A 728 -10.19 17.12 22.86
CA SER A 728 -9.21 17.64 23.83
C SER A 728 -8.31 16.55 24.40
N LEU A 729 -8.87 15.37 24.72
CA LEU A 729 -8.11 14.23 25.20
C LEU A 729 -7.07 13.76 24.15
N LEU A 730 -7.44 13.73 22.87
CA LEU A 730 -6.55 13.32 21.77
C LEU A 730 -5.35 14.28 21.55
N GLN A 731 -5.38 15.49 22.11
CA GLN A 731 -4.24 16.41 22.10
C GLN A 731 -3.24 16.16 23.24
N LEU A 732 -3.57 15.28 24.20
CA LEU A 732 -2.76 15.00 25.39
C LEU A 732 -1.98 13.70 25.22
N ASP A 733 -0.79 13.66 25.82
CA ASP A 733 0.05 12.45 25.83
C ASP A 733 -0.69 11.27 26.47
N GLY A 734 -0.70 10.13 25.78
CA GLY A 734 -1.45 8.93 26.17
C GLY A 734 -2.98 9.02 26.03
N GLY A 735 -3.52 10.14 25.52
CA GLY A 735 -4.96 10.36 25.38
C GLY A 735 -5.66 9.38 24.43
N GLU A 736 -4.99 8.99 23.34
CA GLU A 736 -5.47 7.97 22.40
C GLU A 736 -5.79 6.66 23.12
N LYS A 737 -4.83 6.11 23.86
CA LYS A 737 -5.02 4.87 24.62
C LYS A 737 -6.15 5.00 25.63
N MET A 738 -6.28 6.13 26.32
CA MET A 738 -7.37 6.33 27.28
C MET A 738 -8.74 6.34 26.61
N LEU A 739 -8.84 6.89 25.39
CA LEU A 739 -10.06 6.86 24.60
C LEU A 739 -10.37 5.44 24.09
N ASP A 740 -9.35 4.72 23.62
CA ASP A 740 -9.46 3.33 23.17
C ASP A 740 -9.93 2.41 24.32
N ASP A 741 -9.31 2.55 25.49
CA ASP A 741 -9.69 1.84 26.71
C ASP A 741 -11.14 2.18 27.09
N PHE A 742 -11.56 3.44 27.01
CA PHE A 742 -12.95 3.85 27.28
C PHE A 742 -13.94 3.18 26.32
N VAL A 743 -13.69 3.22 25.01
CA VAL A 743 -14.55 2.59 24.00
C VAL A 743 -14.66 1.08 24.23
N SER A 744 -13.59 0.42 24.67
CA SER A 744 -13.59 -1.00 25.02
C SER A 744 -14.59 -1.36 26.14
N THR A 745 -14.96 -0.40 27.00
CA THR A 745 -15.92 -0.62 28.11
C THR A 745 -17.38 -0.45 27.69
N LEU A 746 -17.66 0.14 26.53
CA LEU A 746 -19.01 0.46 26.10
C LEU A 746 -19.84 -0.79 25.74
N THR A 747 -21.14 -0.74 26.05
CA THR A 747 -22.10 -1.85 25.85
C THR A 747 -23.49 -1.29 25.54
N GLY A 748 -24.27 -1.99 24.71
CA GLY A 748 -25.65 -1.64 24.40
C GLY A 748 -25.79 -0.62 23.27
N ARG A 749 -26.99 -0.56 22.67
CA ARG A 749 -27.22 0.14 21.38
C ARG A 749 -26.88 1.63 21.40
N ALA A 750 -27.23 2.37 22.46
CA ALA A 750 -26.93 3.80 22.57
C ALA A 750 -25.41 4.10 22.54
N SER A 751 -24.56 3.12 22.81
CA SER A 751 -23.12 3.26 22.65
C SER A 751 -22.65 3.21 21.21
N PHE A 752 -23.43 2.66 20.25
CA PHE A 752 -23.03 2.65 18.85
C PHE A 752 -22.90 4.08 18.31
N ASP A 753 -23.95 4.91 18.46
CA ASP A 753 -23.93 6.30 17.98
C ASP A 753 -22.80 7.11 18.61
N LEU A 754 -22.48 6.82 19.87
CA LEU A 754 -21.32 7.41 20.54
C LEU A 754 -20.00 6.95 19.91
N ILE A 755 -19.83 5.65 19.66
CA ILE A 755 -18.63 5.10 19.00
C ILE A 755 -18.45 5.72 17.62
N VAL A 756 -19.52 5.88 16.84
CA VAL A 756 -19.48 6.53 15.51
C VAL A 756 -18.88 7.94 15.61
N LYS A 757 -19.41 8.78 16.50
CA LYS A 757 -18.90 10.15 16.73
C LYS A 757 -17.44 10.15 17.18
N LEU A 758 -17.07 9.21 18.04
CA LEU A 758 -15.70 9.10 18.55
C LEU A 758 -14.74 8.58 17.47
N ALA A 759 -15.20 7.71 16.56
CA ALA A 759 -14.38 7.14 15.50
C ALA A 759 -14.04 8.22 14.46
N GLU A 760 -14.98 9.10 14.17
CA GLU A 760 -14.73 10.29 13.34
C GLU A 760 -13.66 11.19 13.97
N LYS A 761 -13.67 11.38 15.29
CA LYS A 761 -12.65 12.19 15.98
C LYS A 761 -11.28 11.51 16.08
N ARG A 762 -11.26 10.23 16.45
CA ARG A 762 -10.04 9.44 16.68
C ARG A 762 -9.33 9.07 15.37
N PHE A 763 -10.11 8.62 14.40
CA PHE A 763 -9.61 8.01 13.15
C PHE A 763 -10.00 8.81 11.91
N GLY A 764 -10.89 9.80 11.97
CA GLY A 764 -11.34 10.52 10.77
C GLY A 764 -12.20 9.69 9.83
N ILE A 765 -12.82 8.61 10.30
CA ILE A 765 -13.67 7.73 9.49
C ILE A 765 -15.14 7.94 9.79
N LEU A 766 -15.98 7.75 8.77
CA LEU A 766 -17.42 7.61 8.94
C LEU A 766 -17.74 6.13 9.18
N LEU A 767 -18.25 5.81 10.37
CA LEU A 767 -18.70 4.46 10.71
C LEU A 767 -20.22 4.40 10.62
N SER A 768 -20.77 3.42 9.90
CA SER A 768 -22.21 3.18 9.86
C SER A 768 -22.53 1.70 9.97
N SER A 769 -23.76 1.39 10.39
CA SER A 769 -24.27 0.02 10.49
C SER A 769 -25.75 0.00 10.17
N ASN A 770 -26.18 -0.87 9.26
CA ASN A 770 -27.58 -0.97 8.84
C ASN A 770 -28.38 -2.06 9.58
N ASP A 771 -27.73 -2.86 10.44
CA ASP A 771 -28.35 -4.05 11.04
C ASP A 771 -27.86 -4.32 12.49
N GLY A 772 -28.37 -5.34 13.19
CA GLY A 772 -28.21 -5.64 14.62
C GLY A 772 -26.78 -5.84 15.14
N LYS A 773 -26.63 -5.86 16.49
CA LYS A 773 -25.35 -6.03 17.23
C LYS A 773 -24.26 -4.98 16.93
N GLN A 774 -24.65 -3.85 16.36
CA GLN A 774 -23.88 -2.65 16.00
C GLN A 774 -22.73 -2.30 16.95
N THR A 775 -22.98 -2.23 18.26
CA THR A 775 -21.95 -1.85 19.24
C THR A 775 -20.81 -2.87 19.34
N LEU A 776 -21.11 -4.17 19.21
CA LEU A 776 -20.08 -5.22 19.29
C LEU A 776 -19.14 -5.12 18.09
N SER A 777 -19.69 -5.08 16.88
CA SER A 777 -18.92 -4.94 15.63
C SER A 777 -18.16 -3.62 15.58
N ALA A 778 -18.78 -2.51 15.99
CA ALA A 778 -18.12 -1.20 16.04
C ALA A 778 -16.87 -1.19 16.95
N LYS A 779 -16.91 -1.91 18.08
CA LYS A 779 -15.74 -2.05 18.96
C LYS A 779 -14.63 -2.90 18.34
N ALA A 780 -14.98 -3.95 17.62
CA ALA A 780 -14.00 -4.78 16.90
C ALA A 780 -13.34 -3.98 15.77
N ILE A 781 -14.13 -3.26 14.96
CA ILE A 781 -13.63 -2.33 13.93
C ILE A 781 -12.71 -1.27 14.55
N TRP A 782 -13.12 -0.65 15.66
CA TRP A 782 -12.29 0.29 16.41
C TRP A 782 -10.96 -0.33 16.82
N ALA A 783 -11.00 -1.52 17.41
CA ALA A 783 -9.79 -2.20 17.89
C ALA A 783 -8.82 -2.52 16.74
N ALA A 784 -9.33 -2.95 15.58
CA ALA A 784 -8.51 -3.18 14.39
C ALA A 784 -7.82 -1.89 13.92
N LEU A 785 -8.56 -0.77 13.82
CA LEU A 785 -7.99 0.54 13.46
C LEU A 785 -6.96 1.06 14.47
N ALA A 786 -7.20 0.84 15.77
CA ALA A 786 -6.26 1.22 16.83
C ALA A 786 -4.99 0.35 16.86
N SER A 787 -5.04 -0.85 16.27
CA SER A 787 -3.92 -1.82 16.29
C SER A 787 -2.87 -1.60 15.19
N VAL A 788 -3.18 -0.76 14.20
CA VAL A 788 -2.31 -0.46 13.06
C VAL A 788 -1.61 0.90 13.24
N PRO A 789 -0.50 1.19 12.53
CA PRO A 789 0.11 2.51 12.51
C PRO A 789 -0.92 3.61 12.21
N ALA A 790 -0.77 4.76 12.86
CA ALA A 790 -1.72 5.86 12.73
C ALA A 790 -1.94 6.28 11.26
N SER A 791 -0.91 6.23 10.41
CA SER A 791 -1.09 6.60 9.00
C SER A 791 -1.89 5.60 8.17
N HIS A 792 -2.18 4.40 8.70
CA HIS A 792 -2.99 3.36 8.04
C HIS A 792 -4.46 3.44 8.47
N GLY A 793 -4.72 3.69 9.76
CA GLY A 793 -6.06 3.70 10.34
C GLY A 793 -6.62 5.08 10.70
N THR A 794 -5.77 6.10 10.86
CA THR A 794 -6.16 7.46 11.27
C THR A 794 -5.97 8.44 10.13
N ARG A 795 -7.10 9.01 9.68
CA ARG A 795 -7.20 10.00 8.59
C ARG A 795 -6.48 9.50 7.34
N SER A 796 -6.56 8.20 7.10
CA SER A 796 -6.03 7.59 5.88
C SER A 796 -6.79 8.16 4.69
N PRO A 797 -6.11 8.65 3.65
CA PRO A 797 -6.76 9.15 2.45
C PRO A 797 -7.55 8.06 1.73
N SER A 798 -7.17 6.79 1.97
CA SER A 798 -7.74 5.61 1.33
C SER A 798 -8.69 4.82 2.22
N LEU A 799 -9.00 5.28 3.43
CA LEU A 799 -10.03 4.69 4.28
C LEU A 799 -10.87 5.80 4.91
N LYS A 800 -11.94 6.19 4.23
CA LYS A 800 -12.83 7.30 4.62
C LYS A 800 -14.06 6.82 5.39
N SER A 801 -14.49 5.57 5.16
CA SER A 801 -15.67 5.03 5.84
C SER A 801 -15.62 3.51 6.02
N VAL A 802 -16.34 3.04 7.02
CA VAL A 802 -16.60 1.62 7.25
C VAL A 802 -18.11 1.41 7.40
N VAL A 803 -18.67 0.47 6.63
CA VAL A 803 -20.08 0.09 6.66
C VAL A 803 -20.19 -1.33 7.18
N HIS A 804 -20.93 -1.55 8.26
CA HIS A 804 -21.21 -2.88 8.78
C HIS A 804 -22.64 -3.32 8.44
N SER A 805 -22.81 -4.55 7.94
CA SER A 805 -24.11 -5.08 7.55
C SER A 805 -24.24 -6.60 7.77
N ASN A 806 -25.45 -7.15 7.63
CA ASN A 806 -25.70 -8.59 7.60
C ASN A 806 -25.04 -9.41 8.75
N PRO A 807 -25.27 -9.08 10.04
CA PRO A 807 -24.61 -9.67 11.21
C PRO A 807 -24.94 -11.15 11.45
N ASP A 808 -25.95 -11.68 10.76
CA ASP A 808 -26.38 -13.08 10.86
C ASP A 808 -25.81 -13.95 9.71
N LYS A 809 -25.08 -13.36 8.76
CA LYS A 809 -24.32 -14.08 7.73
C LYS A 809 -22.92 -14.45 8.22
N GLY A 810 -22.22 -15.26 7.42
CA GLY A 810 -20.78 -15.51 7.62
C GLY A 810 -19.98 -14.22 7.49
N VAL A 811 -18.82 -14.18 8.14
CA VAL A 811 -17.92 -13.02 8.06
C VAL A 811 -17.33 -12.91 6.66
N SER A 812 -17.45 -11.71 6.08
CA SER A 812 -16.79 -11.33 4.83
C SER A 812 -16.53 -9.84 4.82
N GLY A 813 -15.66 -9.40 3.91
CA GLY A 813 -15.34 -8.00 3.72
C GLY A 813 -15.22 -7.65 2.24
N ALA A 814 -15.34 -6.35 1.94
CA ALA A 814 -15.08 -5.83 0.62
C ALA A 814 -14.59 -4.38 0.71
N TYR A 815 -13.54 -4.06 -0.04
CA TYR A 815 -13.01 -2.70 -0.14
C TYR A 815 -13.43 -2.05 -1.46
N GLY A 816 -14.19 -0.96 -1.36
CA GLY A 816 -14.57 -0.11 -2.49
C GLY A 816 -13.56 1.02 -2.69
N TRP A 817 -12.66 0.87 -3.65
CA TRP A 817 -11.57 1.83 -3.94
C TRP A 817 -12.07 3.19 -4.45
N THR A 818 -13.19 3.26 -5.17
CA THR A 818 -13.76 4.56 -5.61
C THR A 818 -14.33 5.36 -4.44
N ARG A 819 -14.96 4.67 -3.47
CA ARG A 819 -15.56 5.27 -2.27
C ARG A 819 -14.59 5.36 -1.10
N LYS A 820 -13.41 4.73 -1.22
CA LYS A 820 -12.42 4.53 -0.14
C LYS A 820 -13.12 3.97 1.13
N GLN A 821 -13.92 2.94 0.93
CA GLN A 821 -14.86 2.39 1.92
C GLN A 821 -14.61 0.90 2.15
N ALA A 822 -14.52 0.48 3.41
CA ALA A 822 -14.58 -0.92 3.77
C ALA A 822 -16.02 -1.32 4.11
N THR A 823 -16.48 -2.45 3.59
CA THR A 823 -17.74 -3.09 3.97
C THR A 823 -17.42 -4.34 4.78
N MET A 824 -18.08 -4.51 5.91
CA MET A 824 -17.92 -5.65 6.81
C MET A 824 -19.26 -6.36 6.99
N GLU A 825 -19.28 -7.68 6.74
CA GLU A 825 -20.42 -8.55 7.03
C GLU A 825 -20.14 -9.52 8.18
N GLY A 826 -21.20 -10.11 8.73
CA GLY A 826 -21.12 -11.02 9.87
C GLY A 826 -20.86 -10.28 11.19
N ARG A 827 -20.37 -10.99 12.20
CA ARG A 827 -20.12 -10.39 13.52
C ARG A 827 -18.86 -10.94 14.17
N PRO A 828 -18.29 -10.21 15.15
CA PRO A 828 -17.23 -10.75 15.99
C PRO A 828 -17.66 -12.06 16.66
N ASP A 829 -16.69 -12.92 16.93
CA ASP A 829 -16.87 -14.25 17.54
C ASP A 829 -17.60 -15.27 16.66
N THR A 830 -17.77 -14.99 15.36
CA THR A 830 -18.31 -15.95 14.39
C THR A 830 -17.30 -16.30 13.32
N GLY A 831 -16.69 -17.49 13.46
CA GLY A 831 -15.71 -18.01 12.51
C GLY A 831 -14.26 -17.77 12.92
N THR A 832 -13.38 -18.54 12.30
CA THR A 832 -11.94 -18.46 12.50
C THR A 832 -11.19 -18.59 11.19
N GLU A 833 -10.05 -17.92 11.09
CA GLU A 833 -9.06 -18.17 10.04
C GLU A 833 -8.05 -19.20 10.57
N ASP A 834 -7.89 -20.32 9.86
CA ASP A 834 -7.07 -21.46 10.29
C ASP A 834 -5.65 -21.41 9.71
N TYR A 835 -4.64 -21.63 10.55
CA TYR A 835 -3.20 -21.58 10.20
C TYR A 835 -2.47 -22.92 10.41
N ASP A 836 -3.22 -24.00 10.60
CA ASP A 836 -2.67 -25.32 10.90
C ASP A 836 -2.06 -26.01 9.66
N ALA A 837 -1.46 -27.18 9.87
CA ALA A 837 -0.82 -27.94 8.79
C ALA A 837 -1.81 -28.39 7.71
N SER A 838 -3.07 -28.65 8.04
CA SER A 838 -4.10 -29.08 7.09
C SER A 838 -4.53 -27.92 6.20
N ALA A 839 -4.77 -26.74 6.79
CA ALA A 839 -5.07 -25.51 6.07
C ALA A 839 -3.93 -25.17 5.09
N ARG A 840 -2.68 -25.25 5.56
CA ARG A 840 -1.49 -24.97 4.73
C ARG A 840 -1.25 -26.03 3.64
N GLN A 841 -1.52 -27.31 3.91
CA GLN A 841 -1.43 -28.34 2.88
C GLN A 841 -2.40 -28.05 1.73
N LYS A 842 -3.67 -27.78 2.07
CA LYS A 842 -4.70 -27.48 1.08
C LYS A 842 -4.39 -26.19 0.31
N ALA A 843 -4.05 -25.12 1.02
CA ALA A 843 -3.86 -23.80 0.43
C ALA A 843 -2.53 -23.66 -0.34
N LEU A 844 -1.43 -24.19 0.20
CA LEU A 844 -0.07 -23.90 -0.26
C LEU A 844 0.67 -25.13 -0.83
N GLY A 845 0.09 -26.32 -0.70
CA GLY A 845 0.71 -27.56 -1.19
C GLY A 845 1.82 -28.11 -0.31
N LEU A 846 1.94 -27.62 0.92
CA LEU A 846 2.96 -28.07 1.87
C LEU A 846 2.59 -29.46 2.44
N PRO A 847 3.52 -30.42 2.53
CA PRO A 847 3.25 -31.72 3.18
C PRO A 847 2.76 -31.56 4.63
N LEU A 848 1.92 -32.49 5.12
CA LEU A 848 1.43 -32.46 6.50
C LEU A 848 2.56 -32.58 7.55
N ASP A 849 3.66 -33.23 7.16
CA ASP A 849 4.88 -33.42 7.95
C ASP A 849 5.97 -32.37 7.65
N TYR A 850 5.63 -31.29 6.93
CA TYR A 850 6.56 -30.21 6.61
C TYR A 850 7.09 -29.52 7.88
N ASP A 851 8.41 -29.50 8.04
CA ASP A 851 9.07 -28.87 9.20
C ASP A 851 8.95 -27.35 9.16
N THR A 852 8.10 -26.81 10.03
CA THR A 852 7.84 -25.37 10.14
C THR A 852 8.82 -24.63 11.06
N SER A 853 9.73 -25.36 11.74
CA SER A 853 10.65 -24.78 12.72
C SER A 853 11.70 -23.88 12.05
N GLN A 854 12.18 -24.27 10.88
CA GLN A 854 13.16 -23.52 10.08
C GLN A 854 12.52 -22.76 8.91
N ASP A 855 11.25 -22.98 8.61
CA ASP A 855 10.54 -22.27 7.54
C ASP A 855 10.30 -20.79 7.95
N PRO A 856 10.94 -19.82 7.28
CA PRO A 856 10.73 -18.41 7.59
C PRO A 856 9.36 -17.90 7.12
N TYR A 857 8.65 -18.65 6.27
CA TYR A 857 7.30 -18.32 5.76
C TYR A 857 6.17 -18.98 6.57
N ALA A 858 6.49 -19.84 7.53
CA ALA A 858 5.48 -20.45 8.38
C ALA A 858 4.81 -19.40 9.30
N PRO A 859 3.51 -19.57 9.63
CA PRO A 859 2.87 -18.74 10.63
C PRO A 859 3.60 -18.85 11.97
N LYS A 860 3.44 -17.82 12.79
CA LYS A 860 4.04 -17.72 14.13
C LYS A 860 3.60 -18.86 15.04
N ASP A 861 2.33 -19.24 14.94
CA ASP A 861 1.75 -20.39 15.65
C ASP A 861 0.52 -20.91 14.89
N PRO A 862 0.10 -22.18 15.10
CA PRO A 862 -0.98 -22.80 14.35
C PRO A 862 -2.38 -22.46 14.90
N ARG A 863 -2.50 -21.64 15.94
CA ARG A 863 -3.81 -21.36 16.53
C ARG A 863 -4.65 -20.56 15.53
N PRO A 864 -5.96 -20.80 15.44
CA PRO A 864 -6.83 -19.96 14.63
C PRO A 864 -6.79 -18.48 15.06
N ALA A 865 -7.11 -17.57 14.14
CA ALA A 865 -7.43 -16.17 14.44
C ALA A 865 -8.94 -15.93 14.39
N GLU A 866 -9.43 -14.92 15.12
CA GLU A 866 -10.83 -14.50 15.02
C GLU A 866 -11.07 -13.81 13.68
N LEU A 867 -11.99 -14.36 12.88
CA LEU A 867 -12.10 -14.02 11.45
C LEU A 867 -12.54 -12.56 11.22
N PHE A 868 -13.46 -12.02 12.03
CA PHE A 868 -13.96 -10.65 11.84
C PHE A 868 -12.86 -9.60 11.94
N ASN A 869 -11.98 -9.72 12.94
CA ASN A 869 -10.84 -8.83 13.09
C ASN A 869 -9.81 -9.01 11.98
N MET A 870 -9.56 -10.24 11.54
CA MET A 870 -8.66 -10.51 10.41
C MET A 870 -9.19 -9.89 9.13
N THR A 871 -10.48 -10.03 8.84
CA THR A 871 -11.15 -9.41 7.69
C THR A 871 -11.07 -7.88 7.76
N MET A 872 -11.31 -7.26 8.93
CA MET A 872 -11.15 -5.80 9.03
C MET A 872 -9.71 -5.35 8.78
N LEU A 873 -8.71 -6.09 9.27
CA LEU A 873 -7.30 -5.82 8.99
C LEU A 873 -6.97 -6.01 7.51
N HIS A 874 -7.59 -6.99 6.85
CA HIS A 874 -7.49 -7.23 5.41
C HIS A 874 -8.03 -6.03 4.62
N GLU A 875 -9.21 -5.50 4.98
CA GLU A 875 -9.76 -4.29 4.34
C GLU A 875 -8.89 -3.04 4.56
N ILE A 876 -8.25 -2.92 5.74
CA ILE A 876 -7.24 -1.88 5.98
C ILE A 876 -6.02 -2.12 5.06
N GLY A 877 -5.65 -3.38 4.84
CA GLY A 877 -4.61 -3.78 3.88
C GLY A 877 -4.91 -3.26 2.48
N HIS A 878 -6.12 -3.46 1.97
CA HIS A 878 -6.54 -2.88 0.68
C HIS A 878 -6.44 -1.36 0.65
N ALA A 879 -6.85 -0.68 1.72
CA ALA A 879 -6.69 0.78 1.82
C ALA A 879 -5.21 1.22 1.82
N VAL A 880 -4.31 0.45 2.44
CA VAL A 880 -2.87 0.74 2.43
C VAL A 880 -2.26 0.47 1.05
N ASP A 881 -2.66 -0.60 0.37
CA ASP A 881 -2.24 -0.87 -1.01
C ASP A 881 -2.71 0.23 -1.96
N ASP A 882 -3.99 0.63 -1.89
CA ASP A 882 -4.54 1.75 -2.66
C ASP A 882 -3.77 3.06 -2.40
N ARG A 883 -3.46 3.36 -1.13
CA ARG A 883 -2.71 4.56 -0.74
C ARG A 883 -1.30 4.60 -1.33
N LEU A 884 -0.63 3.45 -1.43
CA LEU A 884 0.79 3.34 -1.80
C LEU A 884 1.00 2.86 -3.24
N ALA A 885 -0.04 2.31 -3.86
CA ALA A 885 0.02 1.49 -5.07
C ALA A 885 1.11 0.42 -4.95
N PHE A 886 1.12 -0.32 -3.83
CA PHE A 886 2.22 -1.22 -3.47
C PHE A 886 2.34 -2.37 -4.47
N MET A 887 1.23 -3.05 -4.79
CA MET A 887 1.24 -4.17 -5.72
C MET A 887 1.40 -3.74 -7.17
N ALA A 888 0.77 -2.63 -7.56
CA ALA A 888 0.95 -2.06 -8.90
C ALA A 888 2.43 -1.73 -9.17
N GLY A 889 3.15 -1.16 -8.19
CA GLY A 889 4.59 -0.88 -8.30
C GLY A 889 5.50 -2.11 -8.31
N ARG A 890 4.94 -3.33 -8.18
CA ARG A 890 5.67 -4.60 -8.08
C ARG A 890 5.19 -5.68 -9.06
N ALA A 891 4.39 -5.30 -10.06
CA ALA A 891 3.93 -6.21 -11.10
C ALA A 891 5.10 -7.00 -11.71
N GLY A 892 4.91 -8.31 -11.87
CA GLY A 892 5.86 -9.27 -12.42
C GLY A 892 7.05 -9.63 -11.50
N GLN A 893 7.22 -9.00 -10.34
CA GLN A 893 8.35 -9.30 -9.45
C GLN A 893 8.12 -10.61 -8.70
N ALA A 894 9.01 -11.59 -8.91
CA ALA A 894 8.91 -12.91 -8.29
C ALA A 894 8.83 -12.87 -6.75
N ASP A 895 9.61 -12.00 -6.11
CA ASP A 895 9.60 -11.83 -4.64
C ASP A 895 8.24 -11.39 -4.07
N PHE A 896 7.31 -10.96 -4.94
CA PHE A 896 5.95 -10.53 -4.61
C PHE A 896 4.91 -11.39 -5.32
N GLY A 897 5.20 -12.67 -5.56
CA GLY A 897 4.28 -13.62 -6.20
C GLY A 897 4.34 -13.62 -7.73
N GLY A 898 5.04 -12.66 -8.35
CA GLY A 898 5.11 -12.54 -9.81
C GLY A 898 3.77 -12.19 -10.44
N TRP A 899 2.93 -11.42 -9.74
CA TRP A 899 1.59 -11.07 -10.18
C TRP A 899 1.58 -10.23 -11.47
N VAL A 900 0.71 -10.59 -12.40
CA VAL A 900 0.42 -9.82 -13.62
C VAL A 900 -1.09 -9.75 -13.78
N GLU A 901 -1.61 -8.55 -14.01
CA GLU A 901 -2.99 -8.31 -14.44
C GLU A 901 -3.00 -8.13 -15.96
N TYR A 902 -3.93 -8.79 -16.66
CA TYR A 902 -3.96 -8.83 -18.12
C TYR A 902 -5.04 -7.92 -18.67
N THR A 903 -4.62 -6.91 -19.41
CA THR A 903 -5.46 -6.17 -20.38
C THR A 903 -5.29 -6.72 -21.80
N ASP A 904 -4.54 -7.84 -21.93
CA ASP A 904 -4.25 -8.55 -23.17
C ASP A 904 -4.52 -10.05 -22.99
N LEU A 905 -5.71 -10.52 -23.37
CA LEU A 905 -6.03 -11.94 -23.24
C LEU A 905 -5.33 -12.79 -24.31
N GLY A 906 -4.82 -12.16 -25.38
CA GLY A 906 -4.00 -12.80 -26.40
C GLY A 906 -2.74 -13.44 -25.81
N LEU A 907 -2.11 -12.81 -24.81
CA LEU A 907 -0.94 -13.36 -24.13
C LEU A 907 -1.26 -14.66 -23.37
N ILE A 908 -2.44 -14.73 -22.75
CA ILE A 908 -2.92 -15.93 -22.08
C ILE A 908 -3.23 -17.01 -23.12
N ALA A 909 -3.94 -16.63 -24.19
CA ALA A 909 -4.29 -17.53 -25.29
C ALA A 909 -3.05 -18.17 -25.93
N ASP A 910 -1.99 -17.38 -26.17
CA ASP A 910 -0.73 -17.86 -26.71
C ASP A 910 -0.06 -18.90 -25.80
N ALA A 911 0.02 -18.61 -24.50
CA ALA A 911 0.63 -19.51 -23.51
C ALA A 911 -0.12 -20.85 -23.42
N VAL A 912 -1.45 -20.79 -23.34
CA VAL A 912 -2.31 -21.97 -23.20
C VAL A 912 -2.34 -22.78 -24.49
N ALA A 913 -2.50 -22.14 -25.65
CA ALA A 913 -2.52 -22.83 -26.94
C ALA A 913 -1.20 -23.57 -27.21
N ALA A 914 -0.06 -22.94 -26.90
CA ALA A 914 1.25 -23.57 -27.01
C ALA A 914 1.39 -24.79 -26.08
N ALA A 915 0.94 -24.67 -24.82
CA ALA A 915 1.06 -25.75 -23.84
C ALA A 915 0.12 -26.92 -24.10
N LYS A 916 -1.12 -26.64 -24.52
CA LYS A 916 -2.15 -27.65 -24.80
C LYS A 916 -2.11 -28.16 -26.25
N LYS A 917 -1.27 -27.56 -27.10
CA LYS A 917 -1.10 -27.91 -28.53
C LYS A 917 -2.42 -27.88 -29.30
N TYR A 918 -3.22 -26.85 -29.04
CA TYR A 918 -4.53 -26.65 -29.64
C TYR A 918 -4.63 -25.27 -30.32
N ASP A 919 -5.77 -24.99 -30.94
CA ASP A 919 -6.00 -23.75 -31.68
C ASP A 919 -6.03 -22.51 -30.76
N ARG A 920 -5.25 -21.48 -31.14
CA ARG A 920 -5.16 -20.20 -30.40
C ARG A 920 -6.49 -19.44 -30.41
N GLY A 921 -7.16 -19.38 -31.56
CA GLY A 921 -8.42 -18.66 -31.72
C GLY A 921 -9.51 -19.24 -30.82
N TYR A 922 -9.55 -20.56 -30.68
CA TYR A 922 -10.44 -21.26 -29.76
C TYR A 922 -10.22 -20.84 -28.30
N VAL A 923 -8.96 -20.80 -27.83
CA VAL A 923 -8.64 -20.38 -26.46
C VAL A 923 -9.07 -18.93 -26.23
N LEU A 924 -8.73 -18.04 -27.17
CA LEU A 924 -9.10 -16.63 -27.07
C LEU A 924 -10.62 -16.45 -26.99
N GLN A 925 -11.39 -17.18 -27.81
CA GLN A 925 -12.85 -17.14 -27.76
C GLN A 925 -13.39 -17.63 -26.41
N ARG A 926 -12.81 -18.69 -25.82
CA ARG A 926 -13.19 -19.11 -24.45
C ARG A 926 -12.90 -18.01 -23.42
N LEU A 927 -11.71 -17.41 -23.46
CA LEU A 927 -11.33 -16.30 -22.56
C LEU A 927 -12.26 -15.09 -22.67
N ASN A 928 -12.80 -14.86 -23.87
CA ASN A 928 -13.81 -13.84 -24.14
C ASN A 928 -15.24 -14.25 -23.71
N GLY A 929 -15.41 -15.37 -23.00
CA GLY A 929 -16.71 -15.84 -22.51
C GLY A 929 -17.55 -16.63 -23.52
N ALA A 930 -17.04 -16.87 -24.74
CA ALA A 930 -17.78 -17.62 -25.76
C ALA A 930 -17.80 -19.13 -25.49
N THR A 931 -18.75 -19.82 -26.13
CA THR A 931 -18.74 -21.29 -26.28
C THR A 931 -18.40 -21.63 -27.74
N PRO A 932 -17.10 -21.62 -28.12
CA PRO A 932 -16.66 -21.87 -29.48
C PRO A 932 -16.90 -23.31 -29.93
N ASP A 933 -17.23 -23.45 -31.22
CA ASP A 933 -17.34 -24.75 -31.88
C ASP A 933 -15.97 -25.44 -32.01
N ALA A 934 -15.98 -26.77 -32.13
CA ALA A 934 -14.75 -27.53 -32.35
C ALA A 934 -14.07 -27.10 -33.67
N VAL A 935 -12.79 -26.74 -33.58
CA VAL A 935 -11.98 -26.41 -34.76
C VAL A 935 -11.67 -27.69 -35.52
N ALA A 936 -11.80 -27.68 -36.84
CA ALA A 936 -11.42 -28.82 -37.68
C ALA A 936 -9.93 -29.14 -37.49
N MET A 937 -9.60 -30.43 -37.39
CA MET A 937 -8.21 -30.84 -37.22
C MET A 937 -7.38 -30.42 -38.45
N PRO A 938 -6.23 -29.77 -38.27
CA PRO A 938 -5.31 -29.47 -39.36
C PRO A 938 -4.80 -30.75 -40.05
N ASP A 939 -4.62 -30.69 -41.37
CA ASP A 939 -4.08 -31.80 -42.14
C ASP A 939 -2.73 -32.28 -41.58
N GLY A 940 -2.61 -33.59 -41.37
CA GLY A 940 -1.37 -34.20 -40.88
C GLY A 940 -1.10 -34.00 -39.38
N HIS A 941 -2.06 -33.55 -38.57
CA HIS A 941 -1.89 -33.41 -37.13
C HIS A 941 -1.40 -34.72 -36.47
N PRO A 942 -0.27 -34.70 -35.73
CA PRO A 942 0.30 -35.91 -35.15
C PRO A 942 -0.65 -36.63 -34.18
N GLY A 943 -1.10 -37.83 -34.57
CA GLY A 943 -2.01 -38.67 -33.77
C GLY A 943 -3.49 -38.56 -34.14
N GLY A 944 -3.83 -37.78 -35.17
CA GLY A 944 -5.17 -37.74 -35.76
C GLY A 944 -6.25 -37.13 -34.86
N GLN A 945 -7.51 -37.28 -35.28
CA GLN A 945 -8.66 -36.59 -34.71
C GLN A 945 -8.80 -36.83 -33.19
N ALA A 946 -8.52 -38.04 -32.72
CA ALA A 946 -8.64 -38.37 -31.31
C ALA A 946 -7.69 -37.55 -30.41
N LYS A 947 -6.45 -37.27 -30.87
CA LYS A 947 -5.54 -36.40 -30.11
C LYS A 947 -5.94 -34.93 -30.17
N TRP A 948 -6.46 -34.49 -31.32
CA TRP A 948 -6.98 -33.15 -31.49
C TRP A 948 -8.18 -32.88 -30.57
N ASP A 949 -9.13 -33.82 -30.51
CA ASP A 949 -10.29 -33.74 -29.62
C ASP A 949 -9.89 -33.78 -28.14
N SER A 950 -8.87 -34.58 -27.80
CA SER A 950 -8.30 -34.63 -26.44
C SER A 950 -7.66 -33.29 -26.06
N ALA A 951 -6.91 -32.66 -26.97
CA ALA A 951 -6.30 -31.35 -26.74
C ALA A 951 -7.35 -30.26 -26.50
N ARG A 952 -8.48 -30.29 -27.25
CA ARG A 952 -9.64 -29.43 -26.99
C ARG A 952 -10.18 -29.62 -25.58
N GLN A 953 -10.44 -30.87 -25.18
CA GLN A 953 -10.95 -31.17 -23.84
C GLN A 953 -9.98 -30.71 -22.74
N GLU A 954 -8.67 -30.77 -22.96
CA GLU A 954 -7.69 -30.23 -22.02
C GLU A 954 -7.76 -28.69 -21.90
N VAL A 955 -8.06 -27.98 -22.99
CA VAL A 955 -8.32 -26.53 -22.97
C VAL A 955 -9.60 -26.23 -22.19
N ASP A 956 -10.70 -26.95 -22.47
CA ASP A 956 -11.98 -26.73 -21.78
C ASP A 956 -11.86 -27.00 -20.28
N ASN A 957 -11.24 -28.12 -19.90
CA ASN A 957 -11.01 -28.47 -18.50
C ASN A 957 -10.12 -27.44 -17.80
N TRP A 958 -9.12 -26.89 -18.50
CA TRP A 958 -8.28 -25.82 -17.97
C TRP A 958 -9.09 -24.54 -17.75
N TYR A 959 -9.87 -24.11 -18.75
CA TYR A 959 -10.65 -22.88 -18.68
C TYR A 959 -11.69 -22.93 -17.55
N GLU A 960 -12.45 -24.02 -17.44
CA GLU A 960 -13.42 -24.17 -16.34
C GLU A 960 -12.75 -24.15 -14.97
N LEU A 961 -11.53 -24.71 -14.86
CA LEU A 961 -10.77 -24.64 -13.63
C LEU A 961 -10.27 -23.23 -13.34
N ALA A 962 -9.74 -22.53 -14.35
CA ALA A 962 -9.19 -21.18 -14.24
C ALA A 962 -10.25 -20.11 -13.92
N LYS A 963 -11.48 -20.30 -14.43
CA LYS A 963 -12.62 -19.39 -14.22
C LYS A 963 -13.45 -19.74 -12.98
N ASN A 964 -13.87 -21.01 -12.85
CA ASN A 964 -14.87 -21.44 -11.86
C ASN A 964 -14.30 -22.34 -10.76
N GLY A 965 -13.00 -22.60 -10.76
CA GLY A 965 -12.40 -23.65 -9.94
C GLY A 965 -12.15 -23.30 -8.48
N ASP A 966 -12.31 -22.03 -8.07
CA ASP A 966 -11.83 -21.51 -6.79
C ASP A 966 -10.36 -21.90 -6.52
N ILE A 967 -9.52 -21.85 -7.56
CA ILE A 967 -8.16 -22.41 -7.49
C ILE A 967 -7.28 -21.70 -6.46
N TRP A 968 -7.63 -20.47 -6.07
CA TRP A 968 -6.96 -19.75 -4.99
C TRP A 968 -7.09 -20.45 -3.63
N TYR A 969 -8.12 -21.25 -3.36
CA TYR A 969 -8.21 -22.00 -2.08
C TYR A 969 -7.50 -23.36 -2.09
N ASP A 970 -7.07 -23.85 -3.25
CA ASP A 970 -6.62 -25.23 -3.42
C ASP A 970 -5.38 -25.31 -4.32
N TYR A 971 -4.24 -25.64 -3.72
CA TYR A 971 -2.98 -25.79 -4.44
C TYR A 971 -3.03 -26.90 -5.49
N ALA A 972 -3.71 -28.01 -5.24
CA ALA A 972 -3.80 -29.11 -6.20
C ALA A 972 -4.61 -28.68 -7.44
N LYS A 973 -5.65 -27.87 -7.27
CA LYS A 973 -6.34 -27.20 -8.38
C LYS A 973 -5.42 -26.23 -9.11
N SER A 974 -4.75 -25.34 -8.40
CA SER A 974 -3.81 -24.38 -9.01
C SER A 974 -2.70 -25.06 -9.81
N LYS A 975 -2.12 -26.14 -9.28
CA LYS A 975 -1.10 -26.93 -9.97
C LYS A 975 -1.61 -27.59 -11.26
N ARG A 976 -2.88 -28.01 -11.29
CA ARG A 976 -3.51 -28.55 -12.52
C ARG A 976 -3.83 -27.44 -13.54
N ALA A 977 -4.16 -26.24 -13.06
CA ALA A 977 -4.41 -25.08 -13.90
C ALA A 977 -3.11 -24.44 -14.44
N ALA A 978 -1.96 -24.72 -13.82
CA ALA A 978 -0.69 -24.11 -14.18
C ALA A 978 -0.24 -24.47 -15.61
N VAL A 979 0.19 -23.46 -16.35
CA VAL A 979 0.77 -23.55 -17.69
C VAL A 979 2.19 -23.02 -17.62
N ALA A 980 3.18 -23.87 -17.93
CA ALA A 980 4.60 -23.53 -17.87
C ALA A 980 5.06 -22.90 -16.53
N GLY A 981 4.46 -23.31 -15.41
CA GLY A 981 4.78 -22.80 -14.07
C GLY A 981 4.02 -21.51 -13.67
N VAL A 982 3.19 -20.97 -14.55
CA VAL A 982 2.35 -19.80 -14.31
C VAL A 982 0.90 -20.27 -14.10
N VAL A 983 0.24 -19.76 -13.07
CA VAL A 983 -1.19 -19.98 -12.87
C VAL A 983 -1.93 -18.78 -13.42
N TYR A 984 -2.74 -19.01 -14.46
CA TYR A 984 -3.67 -18.02 -15.02
C TYR A 984 -5.06 -18.29 -14.45
N GLN A 985 -5.75 -17.23 -14.05
CA GLN A 985 -7.10 -17.33 -13.49
C GLN A 985 -7.89 -16.03 -13.69
N GLU A 986 -9.21 -16.16 -13.63
CA GLU A 986 -10.12 -15.01 -13.56
C GLU A 986 -10.39 -14.72 -12.08
N ALA A 987 -9.87 -13.59 -11.58
CA ALA A 987 -9.97 -13.22 -10.16
C ALA A 987 -11.37 -12.69 -9.79
N TYR A 988 -11.94 -11.94 -10.73
CA TYR A 988 -13.27 -11.35 -10.74
C TYR A 988 -13.76 -11.35 -12.20
N ASP A 989 -15.05 -11.15 -12.44
CA ASP A 989 -15.63 -11.18 -13.78
C ASP A 989 -14.84 -10.32 -14.76
N ASN A 990 -14.38 -10.93 -15.86
CA ASN A 990 -13.53 -10.36 -16.91
C ASN A 990 -12.16 -9.83 -16.47
N ASN A 991 -11.75 -10.05 -15.22
CA ASN A 991 -10.43 -9.66 -14.70
C ASN A 991 -9.50 -10.87 -14.61
N TRP A 992 -8.66 -11.03 -15.64
CA TRP A 992 -7.68 -12.10 -15.72
C TRP A 992 -6.34 -11.69 -15.10
N VAL A 993 -5.82 -12.55 -14.24
CA VAL A 993 -4.54 -12.37 -13.55
C VAL A 993 -3.68 -13.63 -13.66
N SER A 994 -2.39 -13.48 -13.36
CA SER A 994 -1.52 -14.63 -13.17
C SER A 994 -0.50 -14.43 -12.07
N TYR A 995 0.03 -15.53 -11.55
CA TYR A 995 1.14 -15.56 -10.61
C TYR A 995 2.04 -16.78 -10.85
N LEU A 996 3.23 -16.78 -10.25
CA LEU A 996 4.18 -17.89 -10.32
C LEU A 996 3.80 -19.00 -9.31
N LEU A 997 3.54 -20.22 -9.79
CA LEU A 997 3.11 -21.33 -8.93
C LEU A 997 4.12 -21.63 -7.79
N ASP A 998 5.42 -21.51 -8.07
CA ASP A 998 6.48 -21.79 -7.11
C ASP A 998 6.54 -20.78 -5.95
N GLU A 999 6.01 -19.58 -6.15
CA GLU A 999 5.90 -18.55 -5.11
C GLU A 999 4.80 -18.88 -4.10
N ARG A 1000 3.87 -19.76 -4.47
CA ARG A 1000 2.73 -20.15 -3.62
C ARG A 1000 3.12 -20.72 -2.26
N ARG A 1001 4.24 -21.44 -2.19
CA ARG A 1001 4.78 -22.01 -0.94
C ARG A 1001 5.23 -20.94 0.08
N LYS A 1002 5.44 -19.70 -0.36
CA LYS A 1002 5.83 -18.54 0.47
C LYS A 1002 4.62 -17.78 1.03
N GLY A 1003 3.40 -18.20 0.68
CA GLY A 1003 2.17 -17.60 1.19
C GLY A 1003 1.84 -18.04 2.62
N ILE A 1004 0.82 -17.41 3.20
CA ILE A 1004 0.33 -17.70 4.54
C ILE A 1004 -1.11 -18.25 4.53
N THR A 1005 -1.97 -17.75 3.64
CA THR A 1005 -3.33 -18.25 3.42
C THR A 1005 -3.56 -18.65 1.95
N GLY A 1006 -4.69 -19.30 1.66
CA GLY A 1006 -5.10 -19.60 0.29
C GLY A 1006 -5.64 -18.37 -0.45
N TYR A 1007 -6.50 -17.59 0.21
CA TYR A 1007 -7.17 -16.43 -0.40
C TYR A 1007 -6.17 -15.38 -0.93
N GLN A 1008 -4.97 -15.34 -0.35
CA GLN A 1008 -3.81 -14.58 -0.84
C GLN A 1008 -3.53 -14.76 -2.35
N TRP A 1009 -3.97 -15.87 -2.94
CA TRP A 1009 -3.74 -16.22 -4.34
C TRP A 1009 -4.94 -15.95 -5.25
N ARG A 1010 -5.90 -15.12 -4.83
CA ARG A 1010 -7.02 -14.69 -5.68
C ARG A 1010 -6.65 -13.55 -6.63
N ALA A 1011 -5.99 -12.51 -6.13
CA ALA A 1011 -5.61 -11.32 -6.88
C ALA A 1011 -4.39 -10.64 -6.25
N PRO A 1012 -3.67 -9.74 -6.94
CA PRO A 1012 -2.52 -9.04 -6.36
C PRO A 1012 -2.87 -8.23 -5.10
N GLY A 1013 -3.97 -7.48 -5.09
CA GLY A 1013 -4.42 -6.75 -3.89
C GLY A 1013 -4.70 -7.67 -2.71
N GLU A 1014 -5.35 -8.81 -2.97
CA GLU A 1014 -5.62 -9.85 -1.97
C GLU A 1014 -4.31 -10.44 -1.41
N TRP A 1015 -3.29 -10.59 -2.26
CA TRP A 1015 -1.97 -11.05 -1.84
C TRP A 1015 -1.35 -10.14 -0.78
N PHE A 1016 -1.43 -8.82 -0.99
CA PHE A 1016 -0.93 -7.84 -0.03
C PHE A 1016 -1.78 -7.80 1.24
N ALA A 1017 -3.11 -7.73 1.09
CA ALA A 1017 -4.04 -7.62 2.20
C ALA A 1017 -3.95 -8.81 3.17
N GLU A 1018 -3.77 -10.03 2.66
CA GLU A 1018 -3.61 -11.24 3.47
C GLU A 1018 -2.29 -11.25 4.27
N LEU A 1019 -1.20 -10.77 3.68
CA LEU A 1019 0.07 -10.59 4.40
C LEU A 1019 -0.02 -9.45 5.43
N TYR A 1020 -0.67 -8.35 5.07
CA TYR A 1020 -0.89 -7.22 5.95
C TYR A 1020 -1.72 -7.62 7.18
N MET A 1021 -2.85 -8.30 6.98
CA MET A 1021 -3.68 -8.77 8.08
C MET A 1021 -2.95 -9.79 8.95
N SER A 1022 -2.13 -10.66 8.35
CA SER A 1022 -1.37 -11.67 9.09
C SER A 1022 -0.26 -11.03 9.94
N TRP A 1023 0.28 -9.89 9.52
CA TRP A 1023 1.30 -9.16 10.28
C TRP A 1023 0.67 -8.45 11.47
N HIS A 1024 -0.34 -7.62 11.22
CA HIS A 1024 -1.01 -6.86 12.27
C HIS A 1024 -1.88 -7.73 13.19
N GLY A 1025 -2.38 -8.87 12.68
CA GLY A 1025 -3.05 -9.92 13.45
C GLY A 1025 -2.11 -10.83 14.24
N GLY A 1026 -0.79 -10.61 14.15
CA GLY A 1026 0.21 -11.34 14.95
C GLY A 1026 0.43 -12.80 14.53
N LYS A 1027 0.11 -13.14 13.27
CA LYS A 1027 0.29 -14.47 12.67
C LYS A 1027 1.55 -14.63 11.85
N LEU A 1028 2.20 -13.55 11.43
CA LEU A 1028 3.53 -13.60 10.81
C LEU A 1028 4.65 -13.62 11.88
N LYS A 1029 5.75 -14.32 11.58
CA LYS A 1029 6.96 -14.30 12.42
C LYS A 1029 7.72 -12.97 12.27
N ASP A 1030 8.42 -12.55 13.32
CA ASP A 1030 9.25 -11.33 13.26
C ASP A 1030 10.40 -11.43 12.23
N ASN A 1031 10.89 -12.66 11.98
CA ASN A 1031 11.92 -12.95 10.97
C ASN A 1031 11.33 -13.35 9.61
N HIS A 1032 10.01 -13.17 9.40
CA HIS A 1032 9.40 -13.44 8.11
C HIS A 1032 10.03 -12.55 7.02
N PRO A 1033 10.33 -13.05 5.81
CA PRO A 1033 11.02 -12.25 4.79
C PRO A 1033 10.29 -10.98 4.39
N PHE A 1034 8.97 -10.96 4.56
CA PHE A 1034 8.12 -9.79 4.30
C PHE A 1034 7.93 -8.84 5.51
N ALA A 1035 8.30 -9.26 6.73
CA ALA A 1035 8.13 -8.44 7.92
C ALA A 1035 8.91 -7.12 7.84
N GLY A 1036 10.08 -7.13 7.19
CA GLY A 1036 10.94 -5.95 7.08
C GLY A 1036 10.26 -4.78 6.36
N TRP A 1037 9.62 -5.03 5.22
CA TRP A 1037 8.90 -3.98 4.50
C TRP A 1037 7.54 -3.70 5.12
N LEU A 1038 6.80 -4.69 5.63
CA LEU A 1038 5.53 -4.50 6.34
C LEU A 1038 5.68 -3.58 7.56
N LYS A 1039 6.79 -3.72 8.31
CA LYS A 1039 7.14 -2.85 9.43
C LYS A 1039 7.55 -1.44 9.00
N ALA A 1040 8.06 -1.29 7.78
CA ALA A 1040 8.57 -0.03 7.26
C ALA A 1040 7.51 0.82 6.54
N LEU A 1041 6.37 0.21 6.17
CA LEU A 1041 5.15 0.94 5.79
C LEU A 1041 4.78 1.90 6.93
#